data_AF-A0A1F3KV88-F1
#
_entry.id   AF-A0A1F3KV88-F1
#
_cell.length_a   1.000
_cell.length_b   1.000
_cell.length_c   1.000
_cell.angle_alpha   90.00
_cell.angle_beta   90.00
_cell.angle_gamma   90.00
#
_symmetry.space_group_name_H-M   'P 1'
#
loop_
_entity.id
_entity.type
_entity.pdbx_description
1 polymer ?
#
loop_
_entity_poly.entity_id
_entity_poly.type
_entity_poly.pdbx_seq_one_letter_code
_entity_poly.pdbx_strand_id
1 'polypeptide(L)'
;MEFTRTKLLNKSFPNFKNNIMTKIYLLLPALFVWINVCFAQTEPLSKKMLLPIQMKKSIVDIHDDFFPGITKLNPLELNPEFNRLFKLKELVEKKYPRKDNDVKAPGELSSDSVLIGHGFKGNSYGSNTPNDNTIAISNSGVLLSAINCSLNFYQTSNDSLLKSVSLQAFSDSLGLAASKYDPKVLYDPSTDRFIVVYLSGFNDSTSNIVIGFSDSSNPLGAWNLYALPGDPLLDTSWTDFPAIAVSDSELFITVNLLRNDASWQTAFKQTVIWQVNKTNGFQGDSLNMRLWYNINYDGINIRNLHPVPGGNASYGNKMFLLSNRNFSLQCDSVFLLELSNTMYDPDVDLSVSLLQLDVKYGMPPNGRQNHSSNMLATNDARALGAFFHNNQIQYVTNSVDTLTGSAAIFHGIIRNIDGQRILHGNILSEPACDFGYPNISLLDVVGDDCKSMISFDHTGISNLFPGVSAVIYSGNSLYSARRVIKSGTSYIDVLTGADRWGDYTGSQIKYNEPGKVWISGTFGTTLPIINYKINGTWIAELYAGQTTDNIQVSNSISSLQLFPNPSTANQTVFVKFNISKSSYITFSLFDMKGNETDLSFNETFGQSGKEILKRKLKAGDYEFSFSTNNLKTGTYLLQIKDHFGEQITKKIIHIK
;
A
#
# COMPACT_ATOMS: atom_id res chain seq x y z
N MET A 1 16.12 -83.98 -43.17
CA MET A 1 17.44 -84.60 -42.92
C MET A 1 18.02 -83.84 -41.72
N GLU A 2 18.02 -84.36 -40.48
CA GLU A 2 18.68 -85.59 -39.97
C GLU A 2 20.20 -85.41 -39.81
N PHE A 3 20.87 -85.79 -38.70
CA PHE A 3 20.47 -86.39 -37.40
C PHE A 3 21.44 -85.81 -36.31
N THR A 4 21.04 -85.40 -35.10
CA THR A 4 20.97 -86.18 -33.82
C THR A 4 22.14 -87.17 -33.60
N ARG A 5 22.79 -87.34 -32.43
CA ARG A 5 22.37 -87.37 -30.99
C ARG A 5 23.49 -86.81 -30.04
N THR A 6 23.35 -86.39 -28.76
CA THR A 6 22.69 -86.92 -27.51
C THR A 6 23.23 -88.30 -27.04
N LYS A 7 23.34 -88.73 -25.76
CA LYS A 7 23.15 -88.25 -24.35
C LYS A 7 23.76 -89.37 -23.41
N LEU A 8 24.08 -89.38 -22.09
CA LEU A 8 24.04 -88.60 -20.81
C LEU A 8 25.36 -89.01 -20.02
N LEU A 9 25.68 -88.85 -18.70
CA LEU A 9 25.27 -88.10 -17.48
C LEU A 9 26.41 -88.14 -16.43
N ASN A 10 26.59 -87.10 -15.59
CA ASN A 10 26.76 -87.12 -14.11
C ASN A 10 27.49 -85.87 -13.57
N LYS A 11 27.18 -85.44 -12.33
CA LYS A 11 27.84 -84.33 -11.63
C LYS A 11 28.10 -84.65 -10.16
N SER A 12 29.33 -84.43 -9.73
CA SER A 12 29.73 -84.23 -8.34
C SER A 12 30.34 -82.83 -8.17
N PHE A 13 30.35 -82.32 -6.93
CA PHE A 13 31.25 -81.26 -6.48
C PHE A 13 32.64 -81.86 -6.16
N PRO A 14 33.73 -81.08 -5.89
CA PRO A 14 33.86 -79.61 -5.79
C PRO A 14 35.09 -79.03 -6.56
N ASN A 15 35.51 -77.81 -6.17
CA ASN A 15 36.89 -77.25 -6.19
C ASN A 15 37.43 -76.46 -7.42
N PHE A 16 37.13 -75.16 -7.38
CA PHE A 16 38.10 -74.04 -7.19
C PHE A 16 39.15 -73.62 -8.25
N LYS A 17 39.29 -72.27 -8.33
CA LYS A 17 40.26 -71.45 -9.11
C LYS A 17 40.00 -71.42 -10.63
N ASN A 18 40.05 -70.27 -11.31
CA ASN A 18 40.19 -68.88 -10.86
C ASN A 18 39.61 -67.93 -11.93
N ASN A 19 38.84 -66.90 -11.55
CA ASN A 19 39.21 -65.50 -11.83
C ASN A 19 38.16 -64.46 -11.38
N ILE A 20 38.66 -63.47 -10.61
CA ILE A 20 38.30 -62.05 -10.64
C ILE A 20 36.94 -61.59 -10.02
N MET A 21 37.04 -60.45 -9.32
CA MET A 21 36.01 -59.68 -8.60
C MET A 21 35.47 -60.19 -7.26
N THR A 22 35.13 -59.19 -6.42
CA THR A 22 34.30 -59.23 -5.20
C THR A 22 34.85 -59.96 -3.96
N LYS A 23 35.80 -59.31 -3.28
CA LYS A 23 35.87 -59.29 -1.81
C LYS A 23 36.25 -57.89 -1.31
N ILE A 24 35.44 -57.35 -0.41
CA ILE A 24 35.81 -56.80 0.92
C ILE A 24 34.53 -56.18 1.51
N TYR A 25 34.00 -56.80 2.57
CA TYR A 25 33.23 -56.09 3.59
C TYR A 25 34.18 -55.98 4.79
N LEU A 26 34.55 -54.76 5.17
CA LEU A 26 35.47 -54.46 6.26
C LEU A 26 34.79 -53.52 7.26
N LEU A 27 35.20 -53.61 8.53
CA LEU A 27 34.80 -52.66 9.54
C LEU A 27 35.29 -51.26 9.20
N LEU A 28 34.38 -50.29 9.14
CA LEU A 28 34.66 -48.86 9.25
C LEU A 28 33.34 -48.12 9.56
N PRO A 29 33.30 -47.22 10.56
CA PRO A 29 32.15 -46.33 10.74
C PRO A 29 32.16 -45.28 9.62
N ALA A 30 31.39 -45.54 8.57
CA ALA A 30 31.22 -44.60 7.48
C ALA A 30 30.52 -43.33 7.99
N LEU A 31 31.19 -42.18 7.84
CA LEU A 31 30.62 -40.87 8.14
C LEU A 31 29.31 -40.70 7.35
N PHE A 32 28.20 -40.51 8.05
CA PHE A 32 27.10 -39.73 7.49
C PHE A 32 27.56 -38.28 7.42
N VAL A 33 28.29 -37.95 6.35
CA VAL A 33 28.52 -36.56 5.96
C VAL A 33 27.15 -36.01 5.58
N TRP A 34 26.52 -35.34 6.54
CA TRP A 34 25.52 -34.34 6.21
C TRP A 34 26.24 -33.30 5.36
N ILE A 35 26.08 -33.40 4.04
CA ILE A 35 26.40 -32.30 3.13
C ILE A 35 25.31 -31.26 3.35
N ASN A 36 25.47 -30.51 4.45
CA ASN A 36 24.92 -29.18 4.56
C ASN A 36 25.54 -28.39 3.40
N VAL A 37 24.83 -28.34 2.27
CA VAL A 37 25.07 -27.32 1.26
C VAL A 37 24.62 -26.02 1.90
N CYS A 38 25.50 -25.44 2.71
CA CYS A 38 25.44 -24.05 3.09
C CYS A 38 25.61 -23.24 1.81
N PHE A 39 24.51 -23.03 1.09
CA PHE A 39 24.40 -21.94 0.14
C PHE A 39 24.74 -20.68 0.94
N ALA A 40 25.90 -20.09 0.65
CA ALA A 40 26.29 -18.84 1.28
C ALA A 40 25.25 -17.80 0.88
N GLN A 41 24.46 -17.35 1.86
CA GLN A 41 23.54 -16.24 1.65
C GLN A 41 24.39 -15.04 1.22
N THR A 42 24.06 -14.43 0.09
CA THR A 42 24.85 -13.27 -0.37
C THR A 42 24.45 -12.07 0.48
N GLU A 43 25.41 -11.54 1.24
CA GLU A 43 25.13 -10.47 2.21
C GLU A 43 24.49 -9.24 1.53
N PRO A 44 23.55 -8.56 2.21
CA PRO A 44 23.00 -7.31 1.71
C PRO A 44 24.08 -6.26 1.49
N LEU A 45 24.10 -5.67 0.29
CA LEU A 45 25.04 -4.63 -0.08
C LEU A 45 24.49 -3.27 0.34
N SER A 46 25.37 -2.32 0.66
CA SER A 46 24.92 -0.96 0.96
C SER A 46 25.86 0.14 0.47
N LYS A 47 25.27 1.33 0.25
CA LYS A 47 25.94 2.50 -0.31
C LYS A 47 25.51 3.75 0.46
N LYS A 48 26.46 4.47 1.05
CA LYS A 48 26.21 5.78 1.67
C LYS A 48 26.05 6.85 0.58
N MET A 49 25.11 7.78 0.78
CA MET A 49 24.73 8.83 -0.17
C MET A 49 24.44 10.14 0.59
N LEU A 50 24.63 11.27 -0.07
CA LEU A 50 24.32 12.60 0.43
C LEU A 50 23.46 13.32 -0.61
N LEU A 51 22.37 13.96 -0.18
CA LEU A 51 21.48 14.73 -1.03
C LEU A 51 21.22 16.10 -0.39
N PRO A 52 21.59 17.23 -1.02
CA PRO A 52 21.27 18.56 -0.48
C PRO A 52 19.77 18.79 -0.43
N ILE A 53 19.31 19.69 0.44
CA ILE A 53 17.94 20.23 0.36
C ILE A 53 17.72 20.82 -1.03
N GLN A 54 16.55 20.52 -1.60
CA GLN A 54 16.17 21.00 -2.92
C GLN A 54 15.30 22.25 -2.79
N MET A 55 14.20 22.19 -2.03
CA MET A 55 13.28 23.33 -1.84
C MET A 55 12.64 23.35 -0.45
N LYS A 56 12.05 24.49 -0.07
CA LYS A 56 11.00 24.56 0.96
C LYS A 56 9.66 24.97 0.33
N LYS A 57 8.54 24.49 0.87
CA LYS A 57 7.17 24.82 0.43
C LYS A 57 6.25 25.03 1.64
N SER A 58 5.45 26.08 1.65
CA SER A 58 4.39 26.29 2.66
C SER A 58 3.03 25.83 2.13
N ILE A 59 2.20 25.23 2.98
CA ILE A 59 0.87 24.74 2.59
C ILE A 59 -0.16 25.87 2.48
N VAL A 60 -0.03 26.92 3.29
CA VAL A 60 -0.89 28.11 3.20
C VAL A 60 -0.73 28.85 1.87
N ASP A 61 0.48 28.89 1.31
CA ASP A 61 0.83 29.56 0.05
C ASP A 61 0.29 28.82 -1.20
N ILE A 62 -0.22 27.59 -1.05
CA ILE A 62 -0.86 26.83 -2.14
C ILE A 62 -2.28 27.37 -2.35
N HIS A 63 -2.40 28.47 -3.08
CA HIS A 63 -3.70 29.07 -3.42
C HIS A 63 -4.34 28.47 -4.67
N ASP A 64 -3.53 27.97 -5.59
CA ASP A 64 -3.83 28.07 -7.02
C ASP A 64 -3.85 26.69 -7.72
N ASP A 65 -4.34 25.69 -6.98
CA ASP A 65 -4.31 24.26 -7.28
C ASP A 65 -5.62 23.77 -7.92
N PHE A 66 -5.53 22.97 -8.97
CA PHE A 66 -6.70 22.46 -9.71
C PHE A 66 -6.96 20.97 -9.52
N PHE A 67 -6.23 20.27 -8.63
CA PHE A 67 -6.38 18.83 -8.39
C PHE A 67 -6.43 18.00 -9.70
N PRO A 68 -5.40 18.10 -10.56
CA PRO A 68 -5.39 17.43 -11.87
C PRO A 68 -5.32 15.90 -11.72
N GLY A 69 -6.44 15.23 -11.99
CA GLY A 69 -6.58 13.77 -12.05
C GLY A 69 -6.53 13.26 -13.50
N ILE A 70 -5.99 12.05 -13.71
CA ILE A 70 -6.07 11.39 -15.02
C ILE A 70 -5.94 9.86 -14.91
N THR A 71 -6.96 9.17 -15.39
CA THR A 71 -7.08 7.70 -15.45
C THR A 71 -6.98 7.21 -16.89
N LYS A 72 -6.29 6.07 -17.11
CA LYS A 72 -6.37 5.31 -18.38
C LYS A 72 -7.59 4.40 -18.31
N LEU A 73 -8.60 4.64 -19.15
CA LEU A 73 -9.90 3.95 -19.08
C LEU A 73 -9.83 2.48 -19.53
N ASN A 74 -8.93 2.20 -20.47
CA ASN A 74 -8.64 0.87 -20.99
C ASN A 74 -7.20 0.46 -20.60
N PRO A 75 -6.94 0.09 -19.33
CA PRO A 75 -5.62 -0.34 -18.86
C PRO A 75 -5.26 -1.76 -19.33
N LEU A 76 -6.23 -2.49 -19.91
CA LEU A 76 -6.04 -3.78 -20.57
C LEU A 76 -5.28 -3.64 -21.89
N GLU A 77 -4.02 -3.20 -21.82
CA GLU A 77 -3.02 -3.58 -22.81
C GLU A 77 -2.95 -5.12 -22.81
N LEU A 78 -3.00 -5.74 -23.99
CA LEU A 78 -2.89 -7.20 -24.20
C LEU A 78 -1.45 -7.70 -23.96
N ASN A 79 -0.94 -7.42 -22.77
CA ASN A 79 0.40 -7.78 -22.33
C ASN A 79 0.36 -9.21 -21.73
N PRO A 80 1.15 -10.17 -22.25
CA PRO A 80 1.23 -11.53 -21.72
C PRO A 80 1.44 -11.59 -20.20
N GLU A 81 2.17 -10.63 -19.63
CA GLU A 81 2.51 -10.54 -18.21
C GLU A 81 1.28 -10.35 -17.30
N PHE A 82 0.25 -9.61 -17.76
CA PHE A 82 -0.97 -9.36 -16.98
C PHE A 82 -1.70 -10.66 -16.62
N ASN A 83 -1.59 -11.67 -17.49
CA ASN A 83 -2.18 -12.99 -17.28
C ASN A 83 -1.60 -13.73 -16.07
N ARG A 84 -0.40 -13.39 -15.56
CA ARG A 84 0.20 -14.11 -14.44
C ARG A 84 -0.62 -13.96 -13.15
N LEU A 85 -1.07 -12.74 -12.85
CA LEU A 85 -1.90 -12.49 -11.66
C LEU A 85 -3.27 -13.16 -11.81
N PHE A 86 -3.90 -13.02 -12.98
CA PHE A 86 -5.18 -13.64 -13.28
C PHE A 86 -5.12 -15.16 -13.11
N LYS A 87 -4.14 -15.84 -13.74
CA LYS A 87 -3.92 -17.29 -13.60
C LYS A 87 -3.62 -17.74 -12.17
N LEU A 88 -2.95 -16.90 -11.37
CA LEU A 88 -2.75 -17.19 -9.94
C LEU A 88 -4.06 -17.10 -9.16
N LYS A 89 -4.95 -16.12 -9.45
CA LYS A 89 -6.30 -16.06 -8.84
C LYS A 89 -7.14 -17.28 -9.25
N GLU A 90 -7.15 -17.66 -10.53
CA GLU A 90 -7.80 -18.89 -11.00
C GLU A 90 -7.29 -20.16 -10.27
N LEU A 91 -5.98 -20.23 -9.99
CA LEU A 91 -5.40 -21.34 -9.23
C LEU A 91 -5.72 -21.31 -7.73
N VAL A 92 -5.86 -20.12 -7.11
CA VAL A 92 -6.38 -19.97 -5.74
C VAL A 92 -7.83 -20.46 -5.69
N GLU A 93 -8.69 -19.95 -6.56
CA GLU A 93 -10.13 -20.23 -6.58
C GLU A 93 -10.43 -21.68 -6.99
N LYS A 94 -9.56 -22.32 -7.80
CA LYS A 94 -9.63 -23.76 -8.07
C LYS A 94 -9.17 -24.63 -6.89
N LYS A 95 -8.20 -24.17 -6.09
CA LYS A 95 -7.69 -24.91 -4.91
C LYS A 95 -8.61 -24.74 -3.70
N TYR A 96 -9.18 -23.55 -3.53
CA TYR A 96 -10.08 -23.16 -2.45
C TYR A 96 -11.35 -22.56 -3.07
N PRO A 97 -12.28 -23.39 -3.59
CA PRO A 97 -13.51 -22.91 -4.19
C PRO A 97 -14.39 -22.21 -3.15
N ARG A 98 -15.17 -21.22 -3.60
CA ARG A 98 -16.12 -20.45 -2.79
C ARG A 98 -17.22 -21.34 -2.22
N LYS A 99 -17.49 -21.21 -0.92
CA LYS A 99 -18.55 -21.92 -0.20
C LYS A 99 -19.23 -21.02 0.83
N ASP A 100 -20.17 -20.19 0.39
CA ASP A 100 -20.79 -19.19 1.27
C ASP A 100 -21.64 -19.76 2.41
N ASN A 101 -22.01 -21.04 2.33
CA ASN A 101 -22.74 -21.77 3.37
C ASN A 101 -21.82 -22.53 4.35
N ASP A 102 -20.52 -22.70 4.04
CA ASP A 102 -19.57 -23.36 4.95
C ASP A 102 -19.17 -22.36 6.05
N VAL A 103 -19.93 -22.33 7.15
CA VAL A 103 -19.60 -21.49 8.30
C VAL A 103 -18.51 -22.16 9.14
N LYS A 104 -17.31 -21.55 9.19
CA LYS A 104 -16.33 -21.84 10.26
C LYS A 104 -17.04 -21.54 11.59
N ALA A 105 -17.32 -22.58 12.38
CA ALA A 105 -18.07 -22.43 13.63
C ALA A 105 -17.44 -21.32 14.48
N PRO A 106 -18.22 -20.34 14.97
CA PRO A 106 -17.67 -19.21 15.68
C PRO A 106 -16.92 -19.72 16.91
N GLY A 107 -15.63 -19.38 16.99
CA GLY A 107 -14.86 -19.58 18.21
C GLY A 107 -15.41 -18.70 19.33
N GLU A 108 -14.88 -18.90 20.53
CA GLU A 108 -15.16 -17.99 21.65
C GLU A 108 -14.76 -16.56 21.25
N LEU A 109 -15.72 -15.64 21.36
CA LEU A 109 -15.50 -14.22 21.09
C LEU A 109 -15.14 -13.53 22.40
N SER A 110 -14.27 -12.54 22.31
CA SER A 110 -13.99 -11.61 23.40
C SER A 110 -15.24 -10.79 23.77
N SER A 111 -15.34 -10.38 25.03
CA SER A 111 -16.31 -9.38 25.49
C SER A 111 -15.99 -7.95 25.01
N ASP A 112 -14.82 -7.74 24.39
CA ASP A 112 -14.46 -6.46 23.77
C ASP A 112 -15.41 -6.07 22.63
N SER A 113 -15.69 -4.78 22.51
CA SER A 113 -16.42 -4.18 21.39
C SER A 113 -15.60 -3.03 20.77
N VAL A 114 -15.65 -2.90 19.44
CA VAL A 114 -15.11 -1.71 18.76
C VAL A 114 -16.15 -0.59 18.84
N LEU A 115 -15.79 0.48 19.54
CA LEU A 115 -16.55 1.72 19.58
C LEU A 115 -15.98 2.73 18.58
N ILE A 116 -16.84 3.66 18.16
CA ILE A 116 -16.53 4.72 17.19
C ILE A 116 -16.75 6.04 17.91
N GLY A 117 -15.73 6.90 17.93
CA GLY A 117 -15.83 8.27 18.42
C GLY A 117 -16.25 9.21 17.30
N HIS A 118 -15.26 9.72 16.58
CA HIS A 118 -15.44 10.55 15.39
C HIS A 118 -15.49 9.71 14.12
N GLY A 119 -16.17 10.19 13.07
CA GLY A 119 -16.24 9.52 11.78
C GLY A 119 -16.70 10.45 10.66
N PHE A 120 -15.86 10.65 9.64
CA PHE A 120 -16.13 11.58 8.54
C PHE A 120 -15.56 11.09 7.20
N LYS A 121 -16.04 11.71 6.10
CA LYS A 121 -15.49 11.47 4.76
C LYS A 121 -14.13 12.16 4.63
N GLY A 122 -13.12 11.37 4.28
CA GLY A 122 -11.76 11.85 4.01
C GLY A 122 -11.62 12.52 2.64
N ASN A 123 -10.50 12.26 1.99
CA ASN A 123 -10.19 12.79 0.66
C ASN A 123 -11.32 12.48 -0.35
N SER A 124 -11.55 13.42 -1.28
CA SER A 124 -12.53 13.23 -2.35
C SER A 124 -11.91 12.50 -3.53
N TYR A 125 -12.72 11.71 -4.24
CA TYR A 125 -12.32 10.98 -5.45
C TYR A 125 -11.66 11.91 -6.47
N GLY A 126 -10.35 11.72 -6.69
CA GLY A 126 -9.51 12.55 -7.54
C GLY A 126 -9.36 12.03 -8.98
N SER A 127 -10.29 11.22 -9.47
CA SER A 127 -10.22 10.58 -10.80
C SER A 127 -8.89 9.87 -11.06
N ASN A 128 -8.47 9.08 -10.06
CA ASN A 128 -7.30 8.22 -10.09
C ASN A 128 -7.58 6.99 -9.22
N THR A 129 -6.86 5.90 -9.48
CA THR A 129 -7.12 4.56 -8.93
C THR A 129 -5.80 3.79 -8.95
N PRO A 130 -5.38 3.10 -7.88
CA PRO A 130 -6.09 2.75 -6.63
C PRO A 130 -6.34 3.92 -5.64
N ASN A 131 -7.15 3.68 -4.60
CA ASN A 131 -7.47 4.65 -3.55
C ASN A 131 -6.61 4.43 -2.29
N ASP A 132 -5.38 4.91 -2.32
CA ASP A 132 -4.35 4.51 -1.36
C ASP A 132 -4.39 5.31 -0.06
N ASN A 133 -5.29 4.90 0.83
CA ASN A 133 -5.56 5.59 2.08
C ASN A 133 -4.37 5.50 3.05
N THR A 134 -3.87 6.66 3.49
CA THR A 134 -2.89 6.79 4.58
C THR A 134 -3.28 7.97 5.47
N ILE A 135 -3.00 7.89 6.77
CA ILE A 135 -3.30 8.95 7.74
C ILE A 135 -2.22 9.07 8.81
N ALA A 136 -2.11 10.26 9.38
CA ALA A 136 -1.30 10.55 10.56
C ALA A 136 -2.02 11.58 11.43
N ILE A 137 -2.09 11.33 12.74
CA ILE A 137 -2.74 12.20 13.73
C ILE A 137 -1.71 12.70 14.75
N SER A 138 -1.62 14.02 14.94
CA SER A 138 -0.76 14.60 15.98
C SER A 138 -1.40 14.59 17.36
N ASN A 139 -0.56 14.75 18.39
CA ASN A 139 -1.00 14.99 19.76
C ASN A 139 -1.89 16.24 19.89
N SER A 140 -1.67 17.27 19.05
CA SER A 140 -2.46 18.51 18.95
C SER A 140 -3.82 18.35 18.23
N GLY A 141 -4.15 17.16 17.71
CA GLY A 141 -5.43 16.91 17.03
C GLY A 141 -5.46 17.33 15.56
N VAL A 142 -4.30 17.54 14.93
CA VAL A 142 -4.22 17.79 13.48
C VAL A 142 -4.06 16.44 12.77
N LEU A 143 -4.99 16.12 11.87
CA LEU A 143 -4.98 14.90 11.07
C LEU A 143 -4.58 15.21 9.64
N LEU A 144 -3.51 14.55 9.16
CA LEU A 144 -3.19 14.44 7.75
C LEU A 144 -3.85 13.17 7.19
N SER A 145 -4.47 13.30 6.02
CA SER A 145 -5.00 12.17 5.25
C SER A 145 -4.57 12.29 3.80
N ALA A 146 -4.03 11.22 3.22
CA ALA A 146 -3.67 11.19 1.81
C ALA A 146 -4.35 10.03 1.09
N ILE A 147 -4.58 10.25 -0.20
CA ILE A 147 -4.85 9.25 -1.22
C ILE A 147 -4.05 9.63 -2.47
N ASN A 148 -4.03 8.76 -3.48
CA ASN A 148 -3.43 9.08 -4.77
C ASN A 148 -3.82 10.48 -5.28
N CYS A 149 -2.79 11.26 -5.61
CA CYS A 149 -2.84 12.67 -6.02
C CYS A 149 -3.27 13.72 -4.97
N SER A 150 -3.67 13.42 -3.72
CA SER A 150 -4.10 14.49 -2.76
C SER A 150 -3.72 14.29 -1.29
N LEU A 151 -3.58 15.43 -0.59
CA LEU A 151 -3.39 15.58 0.86
C LEU A 151 -4.51 16.47 1.42
N ASN A 152 -5.15 16.02 2.50
CA ASN A 152 -6.09 16.79 3.31
C ASN A 152 -5.54 16.98 4.72
N PHE A 153 -5.80 18.14 5.29
CA PHE A 153 -5.40 18.56 6.64
C PHE A 153 -6.68 18.90 7.42
N TYR A 154 -6.93 18.22 8.53
CA TYR A 154 -8.11 18.41 9.38
C TYR A 154 -7.72 18.78 10.81
N GLN A 155 -8.60 19.50 11.51
CA GLN A 155 -8.58 19.61 12.98
C GLN A 155 -9.69 18.70 13.53
N THR A 156 -9.34 17.68 14.31
CA THR A 156 -10.31 16.67 14.79
C THR A 156 -11.19 17.19 15.92
N SER A 157 -10.74 18.18 16.69
CA SER A 157 -11.50 18.75 17.82
C SER A 157 -12.76 19.52 17.42
N ASN A 158 -13.00 19.73 16.13
CA ASN A 158 -14.21 20.35 15.57
C ASN A 158 -14.54 19.85 14.15
N ASP A 159 -14.07 18.65 13.79
CA ASP A 159 -14.24 17.98 12.48
C ASP A 159 -13.99 18.89 11.25
N SER A 160 -13.06 19.85 11.37
CA SER A 160 -12.87 20.93 10.40
C SER A 160 -11.78 20.59 9.35
N LEU A 161 -12.12 20.67 8.06
CA LEU A 161 -11.12 20.64 6.98
C LEU A 161 -10.38 21.99 6.93
N LEU A 162 -9.11 21.98 7.33
CA LEU A 162 -8.23 23.16 7.32
C LEU A 162 -7.72 23.48 5.91
N LYS A 163 -7.35 22.44 5.15
CA LYS A 163 -6.82 22.56 3.79
C LYS A 163 -6.94 21.25 3.01
N SER A 164 -7.09 21.35 1.69
CA SER A 164 -6.76 20.31 0.72
C SER A 164 -5.69 20.84 -0.24
N VAL A 165 -4.75 19.99 -0.66
CA VAL A 165 -3.81 20.23 -1.76
C VAL A 165 -3.57 18.95 -2.54
N SER A 166 -3.12 19.06 -3.79
CA SER A 166 -2.64 17.95 -4.59
C SER A 166 -1.17 17.64 -4.29
N LEU A 167 -0.76 16.37 -4.48
CA LEU A 167 0.65 15.98 -4.40
C LEU A 167 1.50 16.73 -5.45
N GLN A 168 0.89 17.17 -6.56
CA GLN A 168 1.56 18.02 -7.53
C GLN A 168 1.82 19.42 -6.97
N ALA A 169 0.83 20.09 -6.37
CA ALA A 169 1.01 21.41 -5.77
C ALA A 169 1.89 21.42 -4.52
N PHE A 170 1.94 20.31 -3.76
CA PHE A 170 2.88 20.11 -2.66
C PHE A 170 4.35 20.08 -3.12
N SER A 171 4.63 19.62 -4.34
CA SER A 171 6.00 19.42 -4.88
C SER A 171 6.29 20.15 -6.19
N ASP A 172 5.51 21.17 -6.54
CA ASP A 172 5.66 21.95 -7.78
C ASP A 172 7.07 22.55 -7.92
N SER A 173 7.59 23.05 -6.80
CA SER A 173 8.93 23.61 -6.62
C SER A 173 10.08 22.66 -6.98
N LEU A 174 9.88 21.33 -6.91
CA LEU A 174 10.88 20.33 -7.30
C LEU A 174 10.97 20.14 -8.83
N GLY A 175 10.13 20.81 -9.63
CA GLY A 175 10.14 20.71 -11.09
C GLY A 175 9.70 19.35 -11.67
N LEU A 176 9.26 18.43 -10.81
CA LEU A 176 8.87 17.06 -11.20
C LEU A 176 7.55 17.07 -11.98
N ALA A 177 7.63 17.00 -13.31
CA ALA A 177 6.47 16.87 -14.20
C ALA A 177 5.86 15.45 -14.25
N ALA A 178 6.53 14.45 -13.69
CA ALA A 178 5.99 13.09 -13.63
C ALA A 178 4.86 12.97 -12.58
N SER A 179 3.91 12.06 -12.80
CA SER A 179 2.71 11.93 -11.98
C SER A 179 3.00 11.39 -10.58
N LYS A 180 2.27 11.88 -9.58
CA LYS A 180 2.47 11.58 -8.15
C LYS A 180 1.47 10.53 -7.65
N TYR A 181 1.97 9.50 -6.97
CA TYR A 181 1.22 8.33 -6.54
C TYR A 181 1.82 7.68 -5.29
N ASP A 182 1.14 6.69 -4.72
CA ASP A 182 1.50 5.93 -3.52
C ASP A 182 1.95 6.79 -2.32
N PRO A 183 1.09 7.67 -1.78
CA PRO A 183 1.43 8.46 -0.60
C PRO A 183 1.44 7.65 0.69
N LYS A 184 2.41 7.95 1.54
CA LYS A 184 2.49 7.59 2.96
C LYS A 184 2.64 8.87 3.77
N VAL A 185 1.89 9.00 4.85
CA VAL A 185 2.05 10.08 5.83
C VAL A 185 2.29 9.47 7.21
N LEU A 186 3.10 10.14 8.02
CA LEU A 186 3.51 9.67 9.36
C LEU A 186 3.63 10.88 10.29
N TYR A 187 3.19 10.73 11.55
CA TYR A 187 3.48 11.67 12.63
C TYR A 187 4.54 11.05 13.55
N ASP A 188 5.61 11.80 13.79
CA ASP A 188 6.70 11.43 14.69
C ASP A 188 6.47 12.12 16.05
N PRO A 189 6.03 11.38 17.09
CA PRO A 189 5.75 11.95 18.40
C PRO A 189 7.03 12.39 19.14
N SER A 190 8.21 11.90 18.75
CA SER A 190 9.49 12.26 19.38
C SER A 190 9.96 13.67 19.00
N THR A 191 9.50 14.18 17.86
CA THR A 191 9.84 15.51 17.34
C THR A 191 8.63 16.45 17.22
N ASP A 192 7.42 15.96 17.50
CA ASP A 192 6.12 16.61 17.26
C ASP A 192 6.00 17.11 15.81
N ARG A 193 6.34 16.28 14.83
CA ARG A 193 6.42 16.67 13.40
C ARG A 193 5.85 15.60 12.48
N PHE A 194 5.62 15.98 11.23
CA PHE A 194 5.07 15.11 10.21
C PHE A 194 6.08 14.82 9.09
N ILE A 195 5.98 13.62 8.52
CA ILE A 195 6.71 13.17 7.34
C ILE A 195 5.70 12.76 6.28
N VAL A 196 5.95 13.14 5.03
CA VAL A 196 5.18 12.76 3.84
C VAL A 196 6.14 12.13 2.84
N VAL A 197 5.83 10.94 2.34
CA VAL A 197 6.60 10.25 1.30
C VAL A 197 5.64 9.84 0.18
N TYR A 198 6.02 10.01 -1.08
CA TYR A 198 5.27 9.50 -2.23
C TYR A 198 6.15 9.35 -3.47
N LEU A 199 5.65 8.61 -4.46
CA LEU A 199 6.37 8.31 -5.69
C LEU A 199 6.01 9.28 -6.82
N SER A 200 6.93 9.42 -7.77
CA SER A 200 6.81 10.30 -8.92
C SER A 200 7.38 9.62 -10.17
N GLY A 201 6.54 9.32 -11.16
CA GLY A 201 6.95 8.68 -12.43
C GLY A 201 7.05 7.15 -12.41
N PHE A 202 6.88 6.53 -13.59
CA PHE A 202 6.68 5.09 -13.81
C PHE A 202 7.70 4.47 -14.79
N ASN A 203 8.92 5.00 -14.83
CA ASN A 203 10.06 4.50 -15.61
C ASN A 203 11.35 5.14 -15.10
N ASP A 204 12.48 4.48 -15.29
CA ASP A 204 13.83 4.92 -14.93
C ASP A 204 14.08 6.42 -15.14
N SER A 205 13.82 6.94 -16.34
CA SER A 205 14.10 8.32 -16.74
C SER A 205 13.25 9.39 -16.02
N THR A 206 12.23 8.97 -15.24
CA THR A 206 11.32 9.88 -14.52
C THR A 206 11.03 9.49 -13.07
N SER A 207 11.48 8.32 -12.62
CA SER A 207 11.18 7.77 -11.29
C SER A 207 11.94 8.51 -10.19
N ASN A 208 11.21 9.03 -9.21
CA ASN A 208 11.73 9.73 -8.03
C ASN A 208 10.88 9.38 -6.79
N ILE A 209 11.49 9.36 -5.61
CA ILE A 209 10.80 9.32 -4.32
C ILE A 209 10.82 10.74 -3.75
N VAL A 210 9.65 11.36 -3.58
CA VAL A 210 9.53 12.66 -2.93
C VAL A 210 9.41 12.44 -1.42
N ILE A 211 10.18 13.18 -0.64
CA ILE A 211 10.08 13.27 0.82
C ILE A 211 9.83 14.72 1.22
N GLY A 212 8.84 14.94 2.07
CA GLY A 212 8.61 16.18 2.79
C GLY A 212 8.72 15.96 4.30
N PHE A 213 9.45 16.83 4.99
CA PHE A 213 9.52 16.91 6.45
C PHE A 213 8.92 18.23 6.93
N SER A 214 8.02 18.25 7.92
CA SER A 214 7.43 19.50 8.41
C SER A 214 8.44 20.32 9.24
N ASP A 215 8.45 21.63 9.02
CA ASP A 215 9.36 22.58 9.70
C ASP A 215 8.93 22.87 11.16
N SER A 216 7.68 22.52 11.50
CA SER A 216 7.09 22.61 12.85
C SER A 216 5.99 21.56 13.07
N SER A 217 5.38 21.57 14.26
CA SER A 217 4.19 20.77 14.60
C SER A 217 2.88 21.28 13.99
N ASN A 218 2.89 22.45 13.35
CA ASN A 218 1.80 22.89 12.48
C ASN A 218 2.11 22.48 11.02
N PRO A 219 1.45 21.44 10.49
CA PRO A 219 1.71 20.95 9.13
C PRO A 219 1.14 21.85 8.03
N LEU A 220 0.41 22.93 8.36
CA LEU A 220 0.03 23.98 7.40
C LEU A 220 1.17 24.97 7.10
N GLY A 221 2.26 24.93 7.88
CA GLY A 221 3.44 25.76 7.69
C GLY A 221 4.36 25.26 6.57
N ALA A 222 5.64 25.57 6.72
CA ALA A 222 6.69 25.15 5.79
C ALA A 222 7.03 23.66 5.91
N TRP A 223 7.47 23.10 4.79
CA TRP A 223 8.00 21.74 4.63
C TRP A 223 9.32 21.79 3.88
N ASN A 224 10.28 20.98 4.32
CA ASN A 224 11.56 20.76 3.67
C ASN A 224 11.41 19.62 2.66
N LEU A 225 11.71 19.88 1.38
CA LEU A 225 11.40 18.98 0.27
C LEU A 225 12.66 18.43 -0.42
N TYR A 226 12.61 17.14 -0.72
CA TYR A 226 13.69 16.36 -1.32
C TYR A 226 13.12 15.36 -2.34
N ALA A 227 13.80 15.17 -3.47
CA ALA A 227 13.58 14.08 -4.40
C ALA A 227 14.81 13.14 -4.44
N LEU A 228 14.62 11.90 -4.01
CA LEU A 228 15.59 10.81 -4.13
C LEU A 228 15.42 10.12 -5.50
N PRO A 229 16.49 9.58 -6.10
CA PRO A 229 16.42 8.88 -7.37
C PRO A 229 15.62 7.57 -7.25
N GLY A 230 14.66 7.36 -8.16
CA GLY A 230 13.87 6.13 -8.24
C GLY A 230 14.58 4.99 -8.99
N ASP A 231 15.69 5.28 -9.69
CA ASP A 231 16.71 4.31 -10.09
C ASP A 231 18.04 4.61 -9.34
N PRO A 232 18.18 4.20 -8.06
CA PRO A 232 19.38 4.48 -7.28
C PRO A 232 20.59 3.61 -7.64
N LEU A 233 20.37 2.57 -8.46
CA LEU A 233 21.40 1.63 -8.93
C LEU A 233 21.87 1.94 -10.36
N LEU A 234 21.17 2.82 -11.08
CA LEU A 234 21.39 3.16 -12.49
C LEU A 234 21.29 1.92 -13.40
N ASP A 235 20.31 1.05 -13.10
CA ASP A 235 20.19 -0.28 -13.67
C ASP A 235 18.96 -0.47 -14.58
N THR A 236 18.39 0.65 -15.06
CA THR A 236 17.14 0.78 -15.85
C THR A 236 15.92 0.23 -15.12
N SER A 237 15.80 0.61 -13.84
CA SER A 237 14.63 0.31 -13.01
C SER A 237 13.84 1.55 -12.60
N TRP A 238 12.62 1.34 -12.14
CA TRP A 238 11.82 2.36 -11.48
C TRP A 238 11.30 1.86 -10.15
N THR A 239 11.08 2.81 -9.24
CA THR A 239 10.63 2.58 -7.87
C THR A 239 9.11 2.53 -7.80
N ASP A 240 8.56 1.53 -7.09
CA ASP A 240 7.12 1.26 -6.90
C ASP A 240 6.81 0.75 -5.49
N PHE A 241 5.58 0.97 -5.00
CA PHE A 241 5.04 0.51 -3.72
C PHE A 241 5.94 0.80 -2.49
N PRO A 242 5.86 2.01 -1.91
CA PRO A 242 6.61 2.39 -0.73
C PRO A 242 5.96 1.89 0.57
N ALA A 243 6.77 1.62 1.59
CA ALA A 243 6.33 1.58 2.98
C ALA A 243 7.35 2.28 3.89
N ILE A 244 6.89 2.90 4.98
CA ILE A 244 7.72 3.76 5.84
C ILE A 244 7.52 3.47 7.32
N ALA A 245 8.59 3.69 8.10
CA ALA A 245 8.57 3.76 9.56
C ALA A 245 9.71 4.68 10.05
N VAL A 246 9.71 5.04 11.33
CA VAL A 246 10.81 5.80 11.96
C VAL A 246 11.40 5.04 13.15
N SER A 247 12.71 5.20 13.35
CA SER A 247 13.39 4.93 14.62
C SER A 247 13.54 6.22 15.43
N ASP A 248 14.31 6.17 16.54
CA ASP A 248 14.67 7.36 17.32
C ASP A 248 15.34 8.46 16.46
N SER A 249 16.11 8.10 15.42
CA SER A 249 16.97 9.03 14.67
C SER A 249 16.81 9.00 13.14
N GLU A 250 16.13 8.00 12.57
CA GLU A 250 16.10 7.77 11.12
C GLU A 250 14.69 7.47 10.59
N LEU A 251 14.48 7.83 9.33
CA LEU A 251 13.33 7.45 8.51
C LEU A 251 13.75 6.27 7.63
N PHE A 252 12.93 5.22 7.62
CA PHE A 252 13.08 4.07 6.75
C PHE A 252 12.05 4.14 5.62
N ILE A 253 12.50 3.94 4.39
CA ILE A 253 11.62 3.82 3.21
C ILE A 253 12.01 2.55 2.46
N THR A 254 11.13 1.55 2.46
CA THR A 254 11.26 0.37 1.59
C THR A 254 10.57 0.63 0.27
N VAL A 255 11.16 0.19 -0.85
CA VAL A 255 10.55 0.27 -2.19
C VAL A 255 10.94 -0.91 -3.07
N ASN A 256 10.08 -1.28 -4.03
CA ASN A 256 10.42 -2.26 -5.06
C ASN A 256 11.08 -1.58 -6.27
N LEU A 257 12.20 -2.12 -6.73
CA LEU A 257 12.76 -1.79 -8.05
C LEU A 257 12.16 -2.71 -9.11
N LEU A 258 11.56 -2.10 -10.13
CA LEU A 258 10.86 -2.76 -11.23
C LEU A 258 11.52 -2.45 -12.58
N ARG A 259 11.48 -3.39 -13.53
CA ARG A 259 11.86 -3.13 -14.93
C ARG A 259 10.85 -2.20 -15.61
N ASN A 260 11.34 -1.38 -16.55
CA ASN A 260 10.48 -0.62 -17.45
C ASN A 260 9.50 -1.51 -18.24
N ASP A 261 8.36 -0.94 -18.64
CA ASP A 261 7.38 -1.47 -19.59
C ASP A 261 6.75 -2.85 -19.29
N ALA A 262 7.00 -3.42 -18.10
CA ALA A 262 6.30 -4.58 -17.55
C ALA A 262 5.42 -4.20 -16.35
N SER A 263 4.45 -5.03 -15.99
CA SER A 263 3.54 -4.78 -14.86
C SER A 263 4.19 -5.15 -13.53
N TRP A 264 3.82 -4.48 -12.43
CA TRP A 264 4.48 -4.63 -11.12
C TRP A 264 4.61 -6.07 -10.62
N GLN A 265 3.67 -6.95 -10.99
CA GLN A 265 3.69 -8.35 -10.60
C GLN A 265 4.92 -9.10 -11.14
N THR A 266 5.34 -8.81 -12.37
CA THR A 266 6.44 -9.53 -13.05
C THR A 266 7.69 -8.69 -13.25
N ALA A 267 7.56 -7.36 -13.34
CA ALA A 267 8.65 -6.40 -13.53
C ALA A 267 9.68 -6.40 -12.39
N PHE A 268 9.33 -6.94 -11.22
CA PHE A 268 10.17 -6.95 -10.02
C PHE A 268 11.60 -7.45 -10.26
N LYS A 269 12.55 -6.71 -9.69
CA LYS A 269 13.99 -7.02 -9.66
C LYS A 269 14.42 -7.34 -8.23
N GLN A 270 14.21 -6.41 -7.31
CA GLN A 270 14.57 -6.50 -5.89
C GLN A 270 13.77 -5.46 -5.07
N THR A 271 13.65 -5.64 -3.76
CA THR A 271 13.29 -4.55 -2.83
C THR A 271 14.58 -3.93 -2.28
N VAL A 272 14.58 -2.61 -2.08
CA VAL A 272 15.67 -1.85 -1.43
C VAL A 272 15.15 -1.10 -0.22
N ILE A 273 16.04 -0.77 0.71
CA ILE A 273 15.73 0.05 1.90
C ILE A 273 16.56 1.33 1.83
N TRP A 274 15.91 2.48 1.95
CA TRP A 274 16.55 3.75 2.28
C TRP A 274 16.50 3.96 3.79
N GLN A 275 17.67 4.15 4.39
CA GLN A 275 17.87 4.63 5.75
C GLN A 275 18.29 6.10 5.66
N VAL A 276 17.49 7.01 6.22
CA VAL A 276 17.61 8.48 6.00
C VAL A 276 17.67 9.18 7.35
N ASN A 277 18.61 10.11 7.55
CA ASN A 277 18.67 10.91 8.78
C ASN A 277 17.43 11.83 8.87
N LYS A 278 16.51 11.56 9.81
CA LYS A 278 15.26 12.34 9.92
C LYS A 278 15.50 13.73 10.49
N THR A 279 16.52 13.89 11.34
CA THR A 279 16.89 15.17 11.96
C THR A 279 17.34 16.19 10.91
N ASN A 280 18.22 15.79 9.97
CA ASN A 280 18.61 16.66 8.85
C ASN A 280 17.40 17.05 7.99
N GLY A 281 16.48 16.11 7.75
CA GLY A 281 15.22 16.38 7.03
C GLY A 281 14.34 17.43 7.72
N PHE A 282 14.14 17.30 9.04
CA PHE A 282 13.38 18.26 9.85
C PHE A 282 14.07 19.63 9.99
N GLN A 283 15.41 19.68 9.95
CA GLN A 283 16.19 20.93 9.96
C GLN A 283 16.18 21.65 8.60
N GLY A 284 16.06 20.88 7.50
CA GLY A 284 16.20 21.40 6.14
C GLY A 284 17.64 21.36 5.64
N ASP A 285 18.47 20.49 6.20
CA ASP A 285 19.87 20.28 5.83
C ASP A 285 20.00 19.26 4.68
N SER A 286 21.25 18.95 4.30
CA SER A 286 21.54 17.83 3.40
C SER A 286 21.21 16.49 4.07
N LEU A 287 20.40 15.66 3.42
CA LEU A 287 20.10 14.31 3.87
C LEU A 287 21.33 13.41 3.71
N ASN A 288 21.90 13.01 4.84
CA ASN A 288 22.72 11.80 4.91
C ASN A 288 21.80 10.58 4.74
N MET A 289 22.21 9.61 3.93
CA MET A 289 21.42 8.42 3.61
C MET A 289 22.30 7.17 3.41
N ARG A 290 21.72 5.99 3.60
CA ARG A 290 22.29 4.70 3.22
C ARG A 290 21.24 3.87 2.49
N LEU A 291 21.56 3.49 1.26
CA LEU A 291 20.78 2.53 0.48
C LEU A 291 21.24 1.11 0.83
N TRP A 292 20.31 0.20 1.07
CA TRP A 292 20.53 -1.23 1.22
C TRP A 292 19.85 -1.98 0.08
N TYR A 293 20.57 -2.91 -0.57
CA TYR A 293 20.16 -3.62 -1.78
C TYR A 293 20.76 -5.03 -1.84
N ASN A 294 20.44 -5.81 -2.88
CA ASN A 294 20.73 -7.25 -2.96
C ASN A 294 20.10 -8.06 -1.79
N ILE A 295 18.93 -7.65 -1.30
CA ILE A 295 18.30 -8.28 -0.13
C ILE A 295 17.61 -9.58 -0.57
N ASN A 296 18.22 -10.72 -0.22
CA ASN A 296 17.85 -12.05 -0.73
C ASN A 296 17.85 -13.12 0.37
N TYR A 297 17.18 -14.23 0.09
CA TYR A 297 17.24 -15.48 0.86
C TYR A 297 17.33 -16.65 -0.12
N ASP A 298 18.24 -17.60 0.10
CA ASP A 298 18.60 -18.67 -0.86
C ASP A 298 18.86 -18.15 -2.30
N GLY A 299 19.44 -16.95 -2.45
CA GLY A 299 19.68 -16.32 -3.74
C GLY A 299 18.43 -15.76 -4.44
N ILE A 300 17.26 -15.78 -3.79
CA ILE A 300 16.00 -15.21 -4.30
C ILE A 300 15.76 -13.87 -3.60
N ASN A 301 15.63 -12.80 -4.39
CA ASN A 301 15.38 -11.45 -3.86
C ASN A 301 14.05 -11.38 -3.10
N ILE A 302 14.12 -10.89 -1.86
CA ILE A 302 12.97 -10.69 -0.98
C ILE A 302 12.17 -9.48 -1.48
N ARG A 303 10.84 -9.60 -1.42
CA ARG A 303 9.88 -8.68 -2.04
C ARG A 303 8.97 -8.00 -1.03
N ASN A 304 8.57 -6.75 -1.27
CA ASN A 304 7.58 -6.01 -0.46
C ASN A 304 7.95 -6.01 1.04
N LEU A 305 9.19 -5.60 1.37
CA LEU A 305 9.60 -5.39 2.77
C LEU A 305 8.68 -4.35 3.43
N HIS A 306 8.08 -4.71 4.55
CA HIS A 306 7.24 -3.83 5.36
C HIS A 306 8.00 -3.50 6.66
N PRO A 307 8.48 -2.25 6.87
CA PRO A 307 9.16 -1.88 8.11
C PRO A 307 8.16 -1.85 9.27
N VAL A 308 8.59 -2.23 10.46
CA VAL A 308 7.73 -2.42 11.62
C VAL A 308 7.88 -1.23 12.58
N PRO A 309 6.93 -0.26 12.62
CA PRO A 309 6.96 0.82 13.61
C PRO A 309 6.77 0.27 15.04
N GLY A 310 7.16 1.06 16.04
CA GLY A 310 6.86 0.75 17.43
C GLY A 310 5.40 1.04 17.78
N GLY A 311 4.80 0.24 18.66
CA GLY A 311 3.35 0.29 18.93
C GLY A 311 2.85 1.58 19.59
N ASN A 312 3.62 2.16 20.50
CA ASN A 312 3.33 3.45 21.18
C ASN A 312 4.55 4.38 21.37
N ALA A 313 5.75 3.88 21.10
CA ALA A 313 7.01 4.61 21.11
C ALA A 313 7.99 3.89 20.18
N SER A 314 9.02 4.58 19.70
CA SER A 314 10.15 3.94 19.02
C SER A 314 10.94 3.03 19.97
N TYR A 315 11.62 2.03 19.42
CA TYR A 315 12.29 0.97 20.17
C TYR A 315 13.82 0.99 20.02
N GLY A 316 14.40 2.20 20.01
CA GLY A 316 15.82 2.43 19.73
C GLY A 316 16.06 2.81 18.26
N ASN A 317 17.31 2.61 17.82
CA ASN A 317 17.74 2.86 16.43
C ASN A 317 17.58 1.66 15.49
N LYS A 318 17.36 0.44 16.01
CA LYS A 318 17.16 -0.76 15.18
C LYS A 318 15.80 -0.73 14.48
N MET A 319 15.68 -1.43 13.35
CA MET A 319 14.43 -1.52 12.59
C MET A 319 14.17 -2.95 12.13
N PHE A 320 13.05 -3.52 12.58
CA PHE A 320 12.55 -4.79 12.07
C PHE A 320 11.79 -4.57 10.76
N LEU A 321 11.90 -5.52 9.82
CA LEU A 321 11.09 -5.54 8.61
C LEU A 321 10.52 -6.94 8.36
N LEU A 322 9.32 -7.00 7.80
CA LEU A 322 8.64 -8.26 7.45
C LEU A 322 8.49 -8.41 5.94
N SER A 323 8.55 -9.65 5.47
CA SER A 323 8.16 -10.04 4.11
C SER A 323 7.72 -11.51 4.08
N ASN A 324 7.12 -11.94 2.97
CA ASN A 324 6.66 -13.30 2.79
C ASN A 324 6.63 -13.72 1.32
N ARG A 325 6.31 -15.00 1.07
CA ARG A 325 6.06 -15.53 -0.28
C ARG A 325 4.63 -15.17 -0.73
N ASN A 326 4.37 -13.86 -0.86
CA ASN A 326 3.05 -13.24 -1.04
C ASN A 326 2.18 -13.79 -2.20
N PHE A 327 2.80 -14.33 -3.25
CA PHE A 327 2.12 -14.95 -4.40
C PHE A 327 1.86 -16.46 -4.27
N SER A 328 2.25 -17.08 -3.15
CA SER A 328 2.07 -18.53 -2.98
C SER A 328 0.62 -18.91 -2.70
N LEU A 329 0.13 -19.94 -3.40
CA LEU A 329 -1.17 -20.61 -3.13
C LEU A 329 -1.24 -21.28 -1.75
N GLN A 330 -0.14 -21.25 -1.00
CA GLN A 330 0.02 -21.71 0.37
C GLN A 330 1.32 -21.13 0.89
N CYS A 331 1.29 -20.40 1.99
CA CYS A 331 2.46 -19.86 2.66
C CYS A 331 2.47 -20.37 4.10
N ASP A 332 3.64 -20.82 4.55
CA ASP A 332 3.88 -21.44 5.85
C ASP A 332 5.13 -20.87 6.53
N SER A 333 5.57 -19.67 6.13
CA SER A 333 6.70 -18.96 6.73
C SER A 333 6.63 -17.45 6.50
N VAL A 334 7.38 -16.70 7.31
CA VAL A 334 7.61 -15.25 7.14
C VAL A 334 9.10 -14.93 7.24
N PHE A 335 9.58 -14.02 6.40
CA PHE A 335 10.90 -13.42 6.53
C PHE A 335 10.82 -12.31 7.58
N LEU A 336 11.60 -12.43 8.65
CA LEU A 336 11.90 -11.35 9.59
C LEU A 336 13.31 -10.85 9.29
N LEU A 337 13.44 -9.56 9.00
CA LEU A 337 14.72 -8.88 8.84
C LEU A 337 14.94 -7.95 10.04
N GLU A 338 16.19 -7.79 10.43
CA GLU A 338 16.58 -6.92 11.54
C GLU A 338 17.80 -6.10 11.10
N LEU A 339 17.59 -4.80 10.90
CA LEU A 339 18.65 -3.82 10.67
C LEU A 339 19.14 -3.32 12.05
N SER A 340 20.39 -3.57 12.38
CA SER A 340 20.84 -3.57 13.79
C SER A 340 20.99 -2.20 14.44
N ASN A 341 21.34 -1.15 13.70
CA ASN A 341 21.56 0.21 14.24
C ASN A 341 21.50 1.30 13.14
N THR A 342 21.86 2.54 13.50
CA THR A 342 21.96 3.69 12.57
C THR A 342 22.95 3.46 11.42
N MET A 343 22.79 4.18 10.31
CA MET A 343 23.70 4.05 9.16
C MET A 343 25.13 4.50 9.45
N TYR A 344 25.36 5.24 10.53
CA TYR A 344 26.65 5.78 10.95
C TYR A 344 27.51 4.78 11.70
N ASP A 345 26.89 3.79 12.35
CA ASP A 345 27.58 2.70 13.04
C ASP A 345 28.49 1.94 12.04
N PRO A 346 29.76 1.64 12.39
CA PRO A 346 30.62 0.81 11.54
C PRO A 346 30.11 -0.63 11.40
N ASP A 347 29.45 -1.16 12.44
CA ASP A 347 29.07 -2.57 12.60
C ASP A 347 27.56 -2.79 12.36
N VAL A 348 26.87 -1.82 11.74
CA VAL A 348 25.46 -2.00 11.32
C VAL A 348 25.34 -3.06 10.22
N ASP A 349 24.44 -4.00 10.48
CA ASP A 349 24.15 -5.19 9.68
C ASP A 349 22.65 -5.25 9.33
N LEU A 350 22.29 -5.98 8.27
CA LEU A 350 20.93 -6.28 7.85
C LEU A 350 20.72 -7.80 7.81
N SER A 351 20.48 -8.40 8.98
CA SER A 351 20.24 -9.84 9.08
C SER A 351 18.87 -10.24 8.51
N VAL A 352 18.76 -11.51 8.07
CA VAL A 352 17.53 -12.11 7.52
C VAL A 352 17.27 -13.45 8.19
N SER A 353 16.07 -13.64 8.75
CA SER A 353 15.60 -14.89 9.36
C SER A 353 14.36 -15.41 8.64
N LEU A 354 14.27 -16.71 8.41
CA LEU A 354 13.03 -17.37 7.99
C LEU A 354 12.33 -18.01 9.20
N LEU A 355 11.17 -17.50 9.57
CA LEU A 355 10.35 -18.02 10.66
C LEU A 355 9.26 -18.95 10.11
N GLN A 356 9.14 -20.14 10.69
CA GLN A 356 8.13 -21.14 10.34
C GLN A 356 6.79 -20.83 11.03
N LEU A 357 5.68 -21.00 10.30
CA LEU A 357 4.32 -20.88 10.84
C LEU A 357 3.73 -22.21 11.28
N ASP A 358 2.87 -22.15 12.29
CA ASP A 358 1.93 -23.19 12.69
C ASP A 358 0.67 -23.20 11.78
N VAL A 359 0.09 -22.03 11.51
CA VAL A 359 -1.09 -21.85 10.67
C VAL A 359 -0.71 -21.42 9.26
N LYS A 360 -1.10 -22.23 8.27
CA LYS A 360 -0.86 -21.97 6.86
C LYS A 360 -1.92 -21.03 6.28
N TYR A 361 -1.46 -20.01 5.57
CA TYR A 361 -2.25 -18.99 4.89
C TYR A 361 -1.93 -19.02 3.40
N GLY A 362 -2.36 -18.05 2.60
CA GLY A 362 -2.01 -18.02 1.17
C GLY A 362 -2.58 -16.83 0.41
N MET A 363 -2.16 -16.69 -0.85
CA MET A 363 -2.61 -15.63 -1.74
C MET A 363 -4.16 -15.53 -1.80
N PRO A 364 -4.76 -14.34 -1.59
CA PRO A 364 -6.21 -14.15 -1.60
C PRO A 364 -6.83 -14.33 -3.00
N PRO A 365 -8.10 -14.76 -3.13
CA PRO A 365 -8.92 -14.53 -4.32
C PRO A 365 -9.30 -13.05 -4.43
N ASN A 366 -9.97 -12.62 -5.51
CA ASN A 366 -10.54 -11.27 -5.55
C ASN A 366 -11.84 -11.19 -4.71
N GLY A 367 -12.18 -10.00 -4.18
CA GLY A 367 -13.39 -9.77 -3.39
C GLY A 367 -14.63 -9.57 -4.25
N ARG A 368 -15.79 -10.08 -3.82
CA ARG A 368 -17.03 -10.11 -4.63
C ARG A 368 -18.00 -9.00 -4.24
N GLN A 369 -18.38 -8.16 -5.19
CA GLN A 369 -19.28 -7.03 -4.94
C GLN A 369 -20.76 -7.41 -5.07
N ASN A 370 -21.60 -6.92 -4.16
CA ASN A 370 -23.04 -6.99 -4.34
C ASN A 370 -23.50 -6.17 -5.57
N HIS A 371 -24.41 -6.74 -6.36
CA HIS A 371 -24.99 -6.16 -7.59
C HIS A 371 -23.99 -5.79 -8.71
N SER A 372 -22.78 -6.36 -8.75
CA SER A 372 -21.87 -6.24 -9.89
C SER A 372 -21.23 -7.58 -10.23
N SER A 373 -20.95 -7.81 -11.51
CA SER A 373 -20.06 -8.87 -11.98
C SER A 373 -18.58 -8.49 -11.85
N ASN A 374 -18.27 -7.20 -11.61
CA ASN A 374 -16.92 -6.72 -11.40
C ASN A 374 -16.46 -6.99 -9.96
N MET A 375 -15.29 -7.60 -9.80
CA MET A 375 -14.69 -7.96 -8.52
C MET A 375 -13.70 -6.88 -8.06
N LEU A 376 -13.33 -6.86 -6.78
CA LEU A 376 -12.30 -5.95 -6.26
C LEU A 376 -10.98 -6.68 -6.01
N ALA A 377 -9.91 -6.18 -6.63
CA ALA A 377 -8.58 -6.77 -6.61
C ALA A 377 -7.92 -6.67 -5.23
N THR A 378 -7.65 -7.82 -4.62
CA THR A 378 -6.94 -7.98 -3.32
C THR A 378 -5.41 -8.09 -3.47
N ASN A 379 -4.89 -7.83 -4.67
CA ASN A 379 -3.48 -8.00 -5.03
C ASN A 379 -2.92 -9.38 -4.65
N ASP A 380 -2.16 -9.44 -3.56
CA ASP A 380 -1.42 -10.59 -3.05
C ASP A 380 -1.34 -10.55 -1.52
N ALA A 381 -0.76 -11.58 -0.89
CA ALA A 381 -0.72 -11.75 0.55
C ALA A 381 0.42 -10.98 1.27
N ARG A 382 0.92 -9.86 0.74
CA ARG A 382 2.00 -9.08 1.40
C ARG A 382 1.59 -8.56 2.77
N ALA A 383 2.59 -8.27 3.63
CA ALA A 383 2.39 -7.51 4.87
C ALA A 383 1.96 -6.07 4.57
N LEU A 384 0.92 -5.60 5.27
CA LEU A 384 0.29 -4.29 5.02
C LEU A 384 0.15 -3.42 6.28
N GLY A 385 0.25 -4.00 7.46
CA GLY A 385 0.44 -3.29 8.72
C GLY A 385 1.16 -4.18 9.73
N ALA A 386 1.96 -3.58 10.61
CA ALA A 386 2.63 -4.25 11.72
C ALA A 386 2.95 -3.26 12.85
N PHE A 387 3.17 -3.76 14.06
CA PHE A 387 3.85 -3.00 15.12
C PHE A 387 4.74 -3.91 15.99
N PHE A 388 5.79 -3.34 16.57
CA PHE A 388 6.60 -3.97 17.63
C PHE A 388 6.25 -3.35 18.99
N HIS A 389 5.92 -4.19 19.97
CA HIS A 389 5.79 -3.81 21.37
C HIS A 389 5.99 -5.03 22.28
N ASN A 390 6.44 -4.83 23.52
CA ASN A 390 6.65 -5.88 24.53
C ASN A 390 7.31 -7.20 24.03
N ASN A 391 8.46 -7.10 23.35
CA ASN A 391 9.19 -8.25 22.77
C ASN A 391 8.37 -9.10 21.77
N GLN A 392 7.35 -8.48 21.15
CA GLN A 392 6.41 -9.08 20.22
C GLN A 392 6.26 -8.21 18.96
N ILE A 393 6.11 -8.84 17.79
CA ILE A 393 5.60 -8.19 16.58
C ILE A 393 4.22 -8.77 16.26
N GLN A 394 3.20 -7.92 16.17
CA GLN A 394 1.92 -8.27 15.54
C GLN A 394 1.89 -7.70 14.12
N TYR A 395 1.37 -8.46 13.15
CA TYR A 395 1.29 -8.03 11.76
C TYR A 395 0.09 -8.63 11.02
N VAL A 396 -0.35 -7.96 9.97
CA VAL A 396 -1.51 -8.35 9.16
C VAL A 396 -1.21 -8.39 7.66
N THR A 397 -1.79 -9.40 7.00
CA THR A 397 -1.71 -9.60 5.54
C THR A 397 -3.09 -9.91 4.98
N ASN A 398 -3.29 -9.69 3.68
CA ASN A 398 -4.40 -10.37 2.97
C ASN A 398 -4.15 -11.88 2.99
N SER A 399 -5.20 -12.70 2.97
CA SER A 399 -5.14 -14.15 2.79
C SER A 399 -6.34 -14.71 2.03
N VAL A 400 -6.24 -15.94 1.54
CA VAL A 400 -7.41 -16.81 1.35
C VAL A 400 -7.76 -17.51 2.67
N ASP A 401 -9.05 -17.66 2.96
CA ASP A 401 -9.55 -18.63 3.93
C ASP A 401 -9.62 -20.01 3.26
N THR A 402 -8.81 -20.95 3.75
CA THR A 402 -8.66 -22.28 3.14
C THR A 402 -9.87 -23.20 3.34
N LEU A 403 -10.84 -22.83 4.20
CA LEU A 403 -12.09 -23.57 4.40
C LEU A 403 -13.19 -23.11 3.44
N THR A 404 -13.40 -21.79 3.34
CA THR A 404 -14.52 -21.16 2.62
C THR A 404 -14.16 -20.67 1.23
N GLY A 405 -12.86 -20.58 0.91
CA GLY A 405 -12.35 -20.00 -0.33
C GLY A 405 -12.41 -18.48 -0.38
N SER A 406 -12.74 -17.78 0.71
CA SER A 406 -12.95 -16.32 0.69
C SER A 406 -11.69 -15.47 0.84
N ALA A 407 -11.75 -14.21 0.40
CA ALA A 407 -10.74 -13.23 0.75
C ALA A 407 -10.87 -12.88 2.24
N ALA A 408 -9.75 -12.99 2.94
CA ALA A 408 -9.65 -13.03 4.39
C ALA A 408 -8.43 -12.23 4.84
N ILE A 409 -8.26 -12.10 6.14
CA ILE A 409 -7.08 -11.49 6.75
C ILE A 409 -6.31 -12.56 7.51
N PHE A 410 -5.00 -12.58 7.35
CA PHE A 410 -4.13 -13.34 8.24
C PHE A 410 -3.54 -12.38 9.27
N HIS A 411 -3.70 -12.70 10.55
CA HIS A 411 -3.04 -12.03 11.68
C HIS A 411 -1.94 -12.96 12.20
N GLY A 412 -0.70 -12.46 12.19
CA GLY A 412 0.47 -13.19 12.68
C GLY A 412 1.11 -12.49 13.87
N ILE A 413 1.63 -13.28 14.80
CA ILE A 413 2.24 -12.81 16.05
C ILE A 413 3.57 -13.51 16.26
N ILE A 414 4.67 -12.78 16.19
CA ILE A 414 6.01 -13.25 16.57
C ILE A 414 6.27 -12.83 18.02
N ARG A 415 6.39 -13.79 18.94
CA ARG A 415 6.79 -13.57 20.34
C ARG A 415 8.26 -13.92 20.54
N ASN A 416 8.88 -13.40 21.61
CA ASN A 416 10.28 -13.62 21.97
C ASN A 416 11.25 -13.19 20.86
N ILE A 417 11.05 -11.98 20.33
CA ILE A 417 11.86 -11.38 19.26
C ILE A 417 13.36 -11.37 19.55
N ASP A 418 13.76 -11.02 20.77
CA ASP A 418 15.17 -11.00 21.19
C ASP A 418 15.68 -12.37 21.72
N GLY A 419 14.96 -13.47 21.43
CA GLY A 419 15.26 -14.81 21.94
C GLY A 419 14.86 -15.94 20.99
N GLN A 420 14.31 -17.04 21.53
CA GLN A 420 13.76 -18.13 20.71
C GLN A 420 12.38 -17.72 20.17
N ARG A 421 12.41 -17.13 18.97
CA ARG A 421 11.27 -16.55 18.24
C ARG A 421 10.17 -17.59 18.00
N ILE A 422 8.96 -17.33 18.51
CA ILE A 422 7.76 -18.17 18.31
C ILE A 422 6.78 -17.42 17.43
N LEU A 423 6.43 -17.99 16.26
CA LEU A 423 5.48 -17.39 15.32
C LEU A 423 4.16 -18.17 15.30
N HIS A 424 3.09 -17.52 15.73
CA HIS A 424 1.71 -18.02 15.70
C HIS A 424 0.87 -17.25 14.65
N GLY A 425 -0.13 -17.90 14.06
CA GLY A 425 -1.04 -17.28 13.10
C GLY A 425 -2.52 -17.61 13.29
N ASN A 426 -3.40 -16.71 12.83
CA ASN A 426 -4.84 -16.97 12.68
C ASN A 426 -5.40 -16.35 11.39
N ILE A 427 -6.46 -16.95 10.84
CA ILE A 427 -7.21 -16.41 9.70
C ILE A 427 -8.57 -15.89 10.17
N LEU A 428 -8.81 -14.61 9.88
CA LEU A 428 -10.03 -13.86 10.12
C LEU A 428 -10.86 -13.81 8.83
N SER A 429 -12.04 -14.43 8.86
CA SER A 429 -12.98 -14.53 7.74
C SER A 429 -14.42 -14.58 8.27
N GLU A 430 -15.39 -14.20 7.44
CA GLU A 430 -16.82 -14.36 7.70
C GLU A 430 -17.56 -14.94 6.48
N PRO A 431 -18.65 -15.69 6.67
CA PRO A 431 -19.49 -16.19 5.57
C PRO A 431 -20.02 -15.07 4.68
N ALA A 432 -20.13 -15.33 3.37
CA ALA A 432 -20.58 -14.38 2.33
C ALA A 432 -19.80 -13.04 2.22
N CYS A 433 -18.76 -12.85 3.05
CA CYS A 433 -17.93 -11.66 3.09
C CYS A 433 -16.59 -11.87 2.36
N ASP A 434 -15.94 -10.76 2.04
CA ASP A 434 -14.60 -10.68 1.46
C ASP A 434 -13.86 -9.50 2.10
N PHE A 435 -12.71 -9.77 2.72
CA PHE A 435 -11.89 -8.76 3.39
C PHE A 435 -10.63 -8.44 2.58
N GLY A 436 -10.12 -7.22 2.73
CA GLY A 436 -8.90 -6.77 2.07
C GLY A 436 -8.24 -5.58 2.76
N TYR A 437 -6.95 -5.40 2.44
CA TYR A 437 -6.11 -4.29 2.89
C TYR A 437 -6.16 -4.00 4.39
N PRO A 438 -5.86 -5.00 5.24
CA PRO A 438 -5.80 -4.80 6.68
C PRO A 438 -4.61 -3.94 7.09
N ASN A 439 -4.81 -3.18 8.17
CA ASN A 439 -3.76 -2.49 8.91
C ASN A 439 -4.05 -2.65 10.43
N ILE A 440 -3.04 -2.49 11.27
CA ILE A 440 -3.08 -2.85 12.70
C ILE A 440 -2.38 -1.78 13.56
N SER A 441 -3.00 -1.42 14.69
CA SER A 441 -2.42 -0.53 15.71
C SER A 441 -2.53 -1.16 17.10
N LEU A 442 -1.58 -0.86 17.98
CA LEU A 442 -1.66 -1.17 19.41
C LEU A 442 -2.84 -0.40 20.03
N LEU A 443 -3.58 -1.05 20.94
CA LEU A 443 -4.57 -0.40 21.80
C LEU A 443 -4.03 -0.29 23.24
N ASP A 444 -3.58 -1.42 23.78
CA ASP A 444 -3.27 -1.59 25.21
C ASP A 444 -2.35 -2.82 25.43
N VAL A 445 -1.83 -3.00 26.64
CA VAL A 445 -1.01 -4.14 27.03
C VAL A 445 -1.74 -4.97 28.09
N VAL A 446 -1.91 -6.27 27.82
CA VAL A 446 -2.69 -7.20 28.64
C VAL A 446 -1.77 -8.30 29.17
N GLY A 447 -1.16 -8.04 30.32
CA GLY A 447 -0.08 -8.88 30.85
C GLY A 447 1.15 -8.81 29.95
N ASP A 448 1.60 -9.95 29.43
CA ASP A 448 2.73 -10.01 28.49
C ASP A 448 2.33 -9.82 27.01
N ASP A 449 1.02 -9.75 26.70
CA ASP A 449 0.52 -9.68 25.33
C ASP A 449 -0.03 -8.30 24.94
N CYS A 450 -0.13 -8.04 23.64
CA CYS A 450 -0.59 -6.76 23.10
C CYS A 450 -2.05 -6.87 22.62
N LYS A 451 -2.91 -5.99 23.12
CA LYS A 451 -4.28 -5.80 22.63
C LYS A 451 -4.22 -4.83 21.45
N SER A 452 -4.87 -5.14 20.33
CA SER A 452 -4.72 -4.38 19.08
C SER A 452 -6.01 -4.22 18.29
N MET A 453 -6.07 -3.12 17.53
CA MET A 453 -7.15 -2.80 16.60
C MET A 453 -6.72 -3.23 15.20
N ILE A 454 -7.44 -4.16 14.58
CA ILE A 454 -7.24 -4.59 13.20
C ILE A 454 -8.36 -4.00 12.34
N SER A 455 -8.02 -3.03 11.51
CA SER A 455 -8.93 -2.30 10.62
C SER A 455 -8.72 -2.70 9.16
N PHE A 456 -9.81 -2.85 8.39
CA PHE A 456 -9.76 -3.41 7.04
C PHE A 456 -10.94 -2.99 6.16
N ASP A 457 -10.75 -3.07 4.86
CA ASP A 457 -11.84 -2.93 3.89
C ASP A 457 -12.59 -4.27 3.75
N HIS A 458 -13.90 -4.21 3.50
CA HIS A 458 -14.79 -5.36 3.41
C HIS A 458 -15.85 -5.18 2.31
N THR A 459 -16.28 -6.28 1.69
CA THR A 459 -17.41 -6.35 0.74
C THR A 459 -18.09 -7.73 0.88
N GLY A 460 -19.16 -7.97 0.13
CA GLY A 460 -19.81 -9.28 0.09
C GLY A 460 -20.96 -9.37 -0.89
N ILE A 461 -21.52 -10.57 -1.03
CA ILE A 461 -22.53 -10.91 -2.05
C ILE A 461 -23.99 -10.73 -1.61
N SER A 462 -24.24 -10.18 -0.42
CA SER A 462 -25.58 -10.10 0.17
C SER A 462 -25.76 -8.81 0.98
N ASN A 463 -26.22 -7.75 0.31
CA ASN A 463 -26.48 -6.42 0.88
C ASN A 463 -25.27 -5.74 1.55
N LEU A 464 -24.05 -6.22 1.29
CA LEU A 464 -22.81 -5.72 1.88
C LEU A 464 -21.95 -5.02 0.81
N PHE A 465 -22.19 -3.72 0.62
CA PHE A 465 -21.37 -2.89 -0.28
C PHE A 465 -19.95 -2.68 0.25
N PRO A 466 -18.96 -2.42 -0.63
CA PRO A 466 -17.59 -2.09 -0.23
C PRO A 466 -17.54 -1.00 0.85
N GLY A 467 -16.80 -1.23 1.93
CA GLY A 467 -16.75 -0.36 3.10
C GLY A 467 -15.63 -0.71 4.07
N VAL A 468 -15.62 -0.06 5.24
CA VAL A 468 -14.58 -0.22 6.27
C VAL A 468 -15.14 -0.97 7.50
N SER A 469 -14.41 -1.95 8.00
CA SER A 469 -14.68 -2.74 9.21
C SER A 469 -13.47 -2.78 10.15
N ALA A 470 -13.67 -3.20 11.40
CA ALA A 470 -12.58 -3.51 12.34
C ALA A 470 -12.94 -4.63 13.31
N VAL A 471 -11.91 -5.27 13.89
CA VAL A 471 -11.97 -6.18 15.05
C VAL A 471 -10.88 -5.81 16.07
N ILE A 472 -11.08 -6.19 17.33
CA ILE A 472 -10.05 -6.16 18.37
C ILE A 472 -9.44 -7.55 18.52
N TYR A 473 -8.13 -7.64 18.64
CA TYR A 473 -7.44 -8.80 19.24
C TYR A 473 -7.20 -8.50 20.72
N SER A 474 -7.63 -9.38 21.62
CA SER A 474 -7.73 -9.09 23.06
C SER A 474 -6.51 -9.50 23.90
N GLY A 475 -5.40 -9.88 23.27
CA GLY A 475 -4.17 -10.31 23.96
C GLY A 475 -4.22 -11.72 24.58
N ASN A 476 -5.29 -12.48 24.33
CA ASN A 476 -5.52 -13.82 24.92
C ASN A 476 -5.94 -14.86 23.86
N SER A 477 -5.53 -14.66 22.60
CA SER A 477 -5.98 -15.41 21.42
C SER A 477 -7.47 -15.29 21.03
N LEU A 478 -8.29 -14.56 21.80
CA LEU A 478 -9.66 -14.20 21.41
C LEU A 478 -9.70 -12.90 20.59
N TYR A 479 -10.80 -12.73 19.86
CA TYR A 479 -11.09 -11.55 19.04
C TYR A 479 -12.52 -11.05 19.34
N SER A 480 -12.76 -9.75 19.18
CA SER A 480 -14.13 -9.20 19.22
C SER A 480 -14.96 -9.68 18.03
N ALA A 481 -16.28 -9.53 18.12
CA ALA A 481 -17.12 -9.47 16.92
C ALA A 481 -16.65 -8.33 15.99
N ARG A 482 -16.85 -8.49 14.67
CA ARG A 482 -16.56 -7.43 13.69
C ARG A 482 -17.54 -6.27 13.82
N ARG A 483 -17.00 -5.06 13.81
CA ARG A 483 -17.76 -3.81 13.71
C ARG A 483 -17.64 -3.26 12.30
N VAL A 484 -18.78 -3.03 11.64
CA VAL A 484 -18.83 -2.17 10.45
C VAL A 484 -18.63 -0.72 10.92
N ILE A 485 -17.58 -0.07 10.43
CA ILE A 485 -17.28 1.34 10.70
C ILE A 485 -17.97 2.23 9.67
N LYS A 486 -17.95 1.80 8.41
CA LYS A 486 -18.64 2.45 7.30
C LYS A 486 -19.10 1.43 6.26
N SER A 487 -20.41 1.33 6.04
CA SER A 487 -20.95 0.64 4.86
C SER A 487 -20.94 1.56 3.64
N GLY A 488 -20.75 0.98 2.46
CA GLY A 488 -20.93 1.66 1.17
C GLY A 488 -22.40 1.88 0.79
N THR A 489 -22.62 2.68 -0.25
CA THR A 489 -23.93 2.96 -0.86
C THR A 489 -24.03 2.49 -2.32
N SER A 490 -22.95 1.94 -2.86
CA SER A 490 -22.88 1.23 -4.14
C SER A 490 -21.63 0.35 -4.18
N TYR A 491 -21.55 -0.52 -5.19
CA TYR A 491 -20.29 -1.10 -5.63
C TYR A 491 -19.38 -0.02 -6.28
N ILE A 492 -18.12 -0.36 -6.50
CA ILE A 492 -17.11 0.44 -7.23
C ILE A 492 -17.01 -0.14 -8.65
N ASP A 493 -16.98 0.73 -9.67
CA ASP A 493 -16.93 0.33 -11.09
C ASP A 493 -16.26 1.45 -11.91
N VAL A 494 -14.95 1.57 -11.72
CA VAL A 494 -14.07 2.59 -12.29
C VAL A 494 -13.22 2.03 -13.43
N LEU A 495 -12.81 0.75 -13.34
CA LEU A 495 -11.89 0.09 -14.26
C LEU A 495 -12.56 -1.02 -15.10
N THR A 496 -11.98 -1.30 -16.27
CA THR A 496 -12.35 -2.47 -17.06
C THR A 496 -11.62 -3.70 -16.53
N GLY A 497 -12.36 -4.62 -15.91
CA GLY A 497 -11.81 -5.73 -15.13
C GLY A 497 -11.65 -5.36 -13.64
N ALA A 498 -11.12 -6.30 -12.84
CA ALA A 498 -11.19 -6.22 -11.38
C ALA A 498 -10.69 -4.88 -10.80
N ASP A 499 -11.61 -4.17 -10.16
CA ASP A 499 -11.45 -2.80 -9.68
C ASP A 499 -10.56 -2.69 -8.44
N ARG A 500 -10.21 -1.47 -8.00
CA ARG A 500 -9.32 -1.28 -6.85
C ARG A 500 -10.04 -0.70 -5.64
N TRP A 501 -9.80 -1.31 -4.49
CA TRP A 501 -10.09 -0.72 -3.18
C TRP A 501 -9.11 0.43 -2.84
N GLY A 502 -7.89 0.35 -3.35
CA GLY A 502 -6.69 0.78 -2.63
C GLY A 502 -5.66 -0.35 -2.69
N ASP A 503 -4.39 -0.03 -2.47
CA ASP A 503 -3.30 -1.00 -2.30
C ASP A 503 -2.84 -1.10 -0.82
N TYR A 504 -3.39 -0.26 0.05
CA TYR A 504 -3.26 -0.26 1.51
C TYR A 504 -4.31 0.64 2.18
N THR A 505 -4.47 0.49 3.50
CA THR A 505 -5.28 1.37 4.37
C THR A 505 -4.43 2.03 5.46
N GLY A 506 -4.95 3.09 6.08
CA GLY A 506 -4.27 3.83 7.15
C GLY A 506 -4.76 3.41 8.54
N SER A 507 -3.82 3.29 9.49
CA SER A 507 -4.08 3.07 10.92
C SER A 507 -2.95 3.75 11.70
N GLN A 508 -3.26 4.52 12.74
CA GLN A 508 -2.27 5.10 13.66
C GLN A 508 -2.91 5.32 15.04
N ILE A 509 -2.17 5.04 16.12
CA ILE A 509 -2.59 5.48 17.46
C ILE A 509 -2.56 7.02 17.57
N LYS A 510 -3.27 7.58 18.55
CA LYS A 510 -3.00 8.94 19.02
C LYS A 510 -2.11 8.89 20.26
N TYR A 511 -0.84 9.25 20.13
CA TYR A 511 0.20 8.97 21.15
C TYR A 511 -0.07 9.57 22.53
N ASN A 512 -0.73 10.73 22.63
CA ASN A 512 -1.14 11.33 23.91
C ASN A 512 -2.53 10.90 24.42
N GLU A 513 -3.25 10.04 23.70
CA GLU A 513 -4.51 9.44 24.14
C GLU A 513 -4.48 7.91 23.89
N PRO A 514 -3.77 7.13 24.74
CA PRO A 514 -3.69 5.67 24.62
C PRO A 514 -5.06 4.99 24.56
N GLY A 515 -5.13 3.85 23.85
CA GLY A 515 -6.39 3.16 23.55
C GLY A 515 -7.20 3.76 22.39
N LYS A 516 -6.81 4.92 21.84
CA LYS A 516 -7.42 5.50 20.63
C LYS A 516 -6.60 5.24 19.37
N VAL A 517 -7.26 4.72 18.35
CA VAL A 517 -6.71 4.45 17.02
C VAL A 517 -7.51 5.21 15.98
N TRP A 518 -6.86 6.06 15.20
CA TRP A 518 -7.45 6.63 14.00
C TRP A 518 -7.21 5.71 12.82
N ILE A 519 -8.22 5.52 11.97
CA ILE A 519 -8.17 4.66 10.77
C ILE A 519 -8.64 5.39 9.52
N SER A 520 -8.22 4.93 8.34
CA SER A 520 -8.68 5.44 7.04
C SER A 520 -8.74 4.32 6.00
N GLY A 521 -9.93 4.09 5.42
CA GLY A 521 -10.19 3.01 4.46
C GLY A 521 -11.21 3.39 3.38
N THR A 522 -11.50 2.47 2.47
CA THR A 522 -12.34 2.72 1.29
C THR A 522 -13.79 2.24 1.49
N PHE A 523 -14.74 3.04 0.98
CA PHE A 523 -16.12 2.62 0.78
C PHE A 523 -16.61 2.91 -0.65
N GLY A 524 -17.53 2.10 -1.15
CA GLY A 524 -18.15 2.28 -2.46
C GLY A 524 -19.30 3.29 -2.39
N THR A 525 -19.36 4.22 -3.35
CA THR A 525 -20.32 5.33 -3.38
C THR A 525 -20.59 5.80 -4.81
N THR A 526 -21.40 6.84 -4.98
CA THR A 526 -21.71 7.43 -6.29
C THR A 526 -21.32 8.90 -6.38
N LEU A 527 -20.97 9.36 -7.59
CA LEU A 527 -20.97 10.79 -7.91
C LEU A 527 -22.41 11.24 -8.23
N PRO A 528 -23.04 12.14 -7.45
CA PRO A 528 -24.48 12.40 -7.57
C PRO A 528 -24.96 12.90 -8.93
N ILE A 529 -24.13 13.66 -9.66
CA ILE A 529 -24.51 14.32 -10.93
C ILE A 529 -24.59 13.31 -12.09
N ILE A 530 -23.81 12.23 -12.04
CA ILE A 530 -23.65 11.28 -13.16
C ILE A 530 -23.86 9.79 -12.76
N ASN A 531 -24.21 9.51 -11.50
CA ASN A 531 -24.38 8.17 -10.92
C ASN A 531 -23.16 7.22 -11.11
N TYR A 532 -21.98 7.77 -11.39
CA TYR A 532 -20.75 7.01 -11.60
C TYR A 532 -20.29 6.35 -10.29
N LYS A 533 -19.87 5.09 -10.38
CA LYS A 533 -19.62 4.18 -9.24
C LYS A 533 -18.15 4.26 -8.83
N ILE A 534 -17.88 4.90 -7.70
CA ILE A 534 -16.53 5.31 -7.30
C ILE A 534 -16.19 4.83 -5.89
N ASN A 535 -14.89 4.72 -5.62
CA ASN A 535 -14.38 4.70 -4.26
C ASN A 535 -14.56 6.06 -3.55
N GLY A 536 -14.61 6.04 -2.23
CA GLY A 536 -14.45 7.20 -1.38
C GLY A 536 -13.74 6.82 -0.08
N THR A 537 -13.01 7.76 0.52
CA THR A 537 -12.27 7.53 1.77
C THR A 537 -13.14 7.83 3.00
N TRP A 538 -13.11 6.96 3.99
CA TRP A 538 -13.72 7.16 5.30
C TRP A 538 -12.66 7.14 6.40
N ILE A 539 -12.67 8.15 7.26
CA ILE A 539 -11.77 8.33 8.40
C ILE A 539 -12.59 8.17 9.68
N ALA A 540 -12.06 7.47 10.69
CA ALA A 540 -12.72 7.33 11.98
C ALA A 540 -11.73 7.25 13.16
N GLU A 541 -12.15 7.71 14.33
CA GLU A 541 -11.53 7.41 15.63
C GLU A 541 -12.20 6.17 16.23
N LEU A 542 -11.42 5.16 16.57
CA LEU A 542 -11.84 3.91 17.18
C LEU A 542 -11.18 3.70 18.54
N TYR A 543 -11.89 3.02 19.44
CA TYR A 543 -11.38 2.60 20.74
C TYR A 543 -12.11 1.34 21.21
N ALA A 544 -11.61 0.70 22.27
CA ALA A 544 -12.24 -0.47 22.88
C ALA A 544 -13.32 -0.08 23.90
N GLY A 545 -14.46 -0.76 23.86
CA GLY A 545 -15.44 -0.84 24.93
C GLY A 545 -15.74 -2.31 25.27
N GLN A 546 -16.79 -2.58 26.04
CA GLN A 546 -17.31 -3.92 26.29
C GLN A 546 -18.65 -4.15 25.58
N THR A 547 -19.05 -5.41 25.42
CA THR A 547 -20.36 -5.80 24.88
C THR A 547 -21.51 -5.62 25.87
N THR A 548 -21.21 -5.45 27.17
CA THR A 548 -22.17 -5.14 28.23
C THR A 548 -22.41 -3.64 28.41
N ASP A 549 -21.63 -2.79 27.74
CA ASP A 549 -21.85 -1.35 27.78
C ASP A 549 -23.16 -1.04 27.06
N ASN A 550 -24.22 -0.80 27.84
CA ASN A 550 -25.47 -0.26 27.35
C ASN A 550 -25.15 0.96 26.50
N ILE A 551 -25.34 0.85 25.18
CA ILE A 551 -24.86 1.85 24.23
C ILE A 551 -25.64 3.14 24.48
N GLN A 552 -25.07 4.01 25.31
CA GLN A 552 -25.38 5.43 25.30
C GLN A 552 -24.83 5.97 23.98
N VAL A 553 -25.62 5.74 22.93
CA VAL A 553 -25.62 6.61 21.76
C VAL A 553 -25.89 7.99 22.34
N SER A 554 -24.85 8.79 22.45
CA SER A 554 -24.94 10.18 22.85
C SER A 554 -25.69 10.91 21.72
N ASN A 555 -27.01 10.83 21.77
CA ASN A 555 -27.96 11.52 20.90
C ASN A 555 -27.97 13.04 21.14
N SER A 556 -26.87 13.58 21.68
CA SER A 556 -26.30 14.86 21.26
C SER A 556 -25.89 14.84 19.78
N ILE A 557 -26.84 14.49 18.91
CA ILE A 557 -26.93 15.12 17.60
C ILE A 557 -27.22 16.58 17.91
N SER A 558 -26.18 17.39 18.05
CA SER A 558 -26.32 18.84 18.11
C SER A 558 -26.89 19.28 16.77
N SER A 559 -28.21 19.52 16.75
CA SER A 559 -28.98 19.84 15.54
C SER A 559 -28.70 21.28 15.08
N LEU A 560 -27.45 21.53 14.72
CA LEU A 560 -26.90 22.83 14.36
C LEU A 560 -25.70 22.70 13.40
N GLN A 561 -25.79 21.76 12.45
CA GLN A 561 -24.97 21.78 11.23
C GLN A 561 -25.40 22.94 10.33
N LEU A 562 -24.98 24.14 10.72
CA LEU A 562 -24.63 25.22 9.81
C LEU A 562 -23.09 25.26 9.69
N PHE A 563 -22.61 26.00 8.70
CA PHE A 563 -21.21 25.99 8.22
C PHE A 563 -20.86 24.74 7.36
N PRO A 564 -19.85 24.85 6.47
CA PRO A 564 -20.10 24.45 5.09
C PRO A 564 -19.98 22.94 4.82
N ASN A 565 -21.13 22.34 4.54
CA ASN A 565 -21.24 21.44 3.40
C ASN A 565 -20.53 22.07 2.18
N PRO A 566 -19.78 21.33 1.34
CA PRO A 566 -19.23 21.81 0.06
C PRO A 566 -20.29 22.10 -1.04
N SER A 567 -21.41 22.70 -0.64
CA SER A 567 -22.12 23.73 -1.40
C SER A 567 -21.42 25.08 -1.14
N THR A 568 -20.75 25.71 -2.10
CA THR A 568 -20.96 25.65 -3.55
C THR A 568 -20.17 24.56 -4.27
N ALA A 569 -20.90 23.78 -5.07
CA ALA A 569 -20.47 22.71 -5.97
C ALA A 569 -18.97 22.64 -6.33
N ASN A 570 -18.31 21.58 -5.85
CA ASN A 570 -17.08 21.05 -6.46
C ASN A 570 -17.38 20.58 -7.89
N GLN A 571 -17.34 21.50 -8.86
CA GLN A 571 -17.53 21.18 -10.28
C GLN A 571 -16.24 20.60 -10.87
N THR A 572 -15.95 19.33 -10.53
CA THR A 572 -14.90 18.58 -11.22
C THR A 572 -15.32 18.40 -12.68
N VAL A 573 -14.57 19.00 -13.61
CA VAL A 573 -14.81 18.85 -15.05
C VAL A 573 -14.09 17.62 -15.55
N PHE A 574 -14.83 16.68 -16.13
CA PHE A 574 -14.30 15.46 -16.75
C PHE A 574 -14.18 15.62 -18.27
N VAL A 575 -13.10 15.09 -18.86
CA VAL A 575 -12.81 15.14 -20.30
C VAL A 575 -12.19 13.82 -20.76
N LYS A 576 -12.93 13.06 -21.58
CA LYS A 576 -12.40 11.85 -22.23
C LYS A 576 -11.71 12.21 -23.54
N PHE A 577 -10.56 11.58 -23.80
CA PHE A 577 -9.77 11.78 -25.01
C PHE A 577 -8.92 10.53 -25.32
N ASN A 578 -8.50 10.39 -26.57
CA ASN A 578 -7.63 9.31 -27.04
C ASN A 578 -6.23 9.86 -27.36
N ILE A 579 -5.21 9.01 -27.22
CA ILE A 579 -3.84 9.28 -27.66
C ILE A 579 -3.41 8.15 -28.60
N SER A 580 -3.03 8.50 -29.83
CA SER A 580 -2.60 7.53 -30.86
C SER A 580 -1.17 7.01 -30.66
N LYS A 581 -0.28 7.83 -30.09
CA LYS A 581 1.15 7.52 -29.87
C LYS A 581 1.65 8.16 -28.59
N SER A 582 2.57 7.51 -27.87
CA SER A 582 3.15 8.07 -26.65
C SER A 582 3.82 9.43 -26.90
N SER A 583 3.39 10.45 -26.16
CA SER A 583 3.86 11.84 -26.23
C SER A 583 3.77 12.49 -24.85
N TYR A 584 4.36 13.68 -24.68
CA TYR A 584 4.07 14.56 -23.54
C TYR A 584 2.84 15.40 -23.85
N ILE A 585 1.83 15.32 -23.00
CA ILE A 585 0.58 16.06 -23.15
C ILE A 585 0.55 17.21 -22.15
N THR A 586 0.34 18.43 -22.63
CA THR A 586 0.12 19.65 -21.82
C THR A 586 -1.37 19.98 -21.81
N PHE A 587 -1.88 20.25 -20.62
CA PHE A 587 -3.25 20.66 -20.33
C PHE A 587 -3.19 22.13 -19.89
N SER A 588 -3.78 23.02 -20.68
CA SER A 588 -3.74 24.47 -20.42
C SER A 588 -5.15 25.04 -20.34
N LEU A 589 -5.37 25.94 -19.38
CA LEU A 589 -6.63 26.64 -19.18
C LEU A 589 -6.48 28.13 -19.54
N PHE A 590 -7.42 28.65 -20.34
CA PHE A 590 -7.45 30.05 -20.79
C PHE A 590 -8.76 30.73 -20.35
N ASP A 591 -8.66 31.97 -19.87
CA ASP A 591 -9.80 32.84 -19.53
C ASP A 591 -10.34 33.52 -20.81
N MET A 592 -11.64 33.34 -21.08
CA MET A 592 -12.33 33.88 -22.27
C MET A 592 -13.09 35.16 -21.93
N LYS A 593 -12.38 36.29 -21.97
CA LYS A 593 -12.96 37.63 -21.78
C LYS A 593 -13.67 38.14 -23.04
N GLY A 594 -14.93 37.76 -23.23
CA GLY A 594 -15.76 38.28 -24.32
C GLY A 594 -17.14 37.61 -24.44
N ASN A 595 -18.01 38.20 -25.26
CA ASN A 595 -19.25 37.57 -25.67
C ASN A 595 -18.98 36.43 -26.67
N GLU A 596 -19.88 35.44 -26.71
CA GLU A 596 -19.73 34.19 -27.47
C GLU A 596 -19.53 34.34 -28.99
N THR A 597 -19.79 35.53 -29.55
CA THR A 597 -19.72 35.82 -30.98
C THR A 597 -18.36 36.30 -31.48
N ASP A 598 -17.42 36.66 -30.60
CA ASP A 598 -16.13 37.27 -30.98
C ASP A 598 -14.92 36.36 -30.64
N LEU A 599 -15.01 35.09 -31.03
CA LEU A 599 -14.01 34.05 -30.77
C LEU A 599 -12.83 34.09 -31.76
N SER A 600 -12.20 35.27 -31.92
CA SER A 600 -11.02 35.45 -32.77
C SER A 600 -9.76 34.83 -32.14
N PHE A 601 -9.37 33.64 -32.64
CA PHE A 601 -8.33 32.80 -32.03
C PHE A 601 -6.89 33.24 -32.40
N ASN A 602 -6.47 34.41 -31.91
CA ASN A 602 -5.08 34.85 -32.03
C ASN A 602 -4.18 34.13 -31.02
N GLU A 603 -3.37 33.16 -31.46
CA GLU A 603 -2.27 32.57 -30.65
C GLU A 603 -1.07 33.53 -30.46
N THR A 604 -1.26 34.83 -30.74
CA THR A 604 -0.25 35.89 -30.62
C THR A 604 -0.81 37.02 -29.75
N PHE A 605 0.02 37.53 -28.81
CA PHE A 605 -0.27 38.53 -27.77
C PHE A 605 -1.07 38.07 -26.52
N GLY A 606 -0.31 37.76 -25.46
CA GLY A 606 -0.55 38.38 -24.16
C GLY A 606 -1.28 37.56 -23.09
N GLN A 607 -2.18 36.64 -23.45
CA GLN A 607 -2.82 35.76 -22.46
C GLN A 607 -2.05 34.44 -22.30
N SER A 608 -1.20 34.37 -21.27
CA SER A 608 -0.53 33.12 -20.87
C SER A 608 -1.55 32.13 -20.27
N GLY A 609 -2.03 31.19 -21.09
CA GLY A 609 -2.85 30.07 -20.61
C GLY A 609 -2.11 29.28 -19.55
N LYS A 610 -2.75 29.06 -18.39
CA LYS A 610 -2.12 28.42 -17.24
C LYS A 610 -2.02 26.92 -17.49
N GLU A 611 -0.80 26.38 -17.51
CA GLU A 611 -0.57 24.93 -17.53
C GLU A 611 -1.08 24.34 -16.20
N ILE A 612 -2.05 23.44 -16.27
CA ILE A 612 -2.68 22.80 -15.10
C ILE A 612 -2.19 21.37 -14.88
N LEU A 613 -1.66 20.74 -15.94
CA LEU A 613 -0.96 19.47 -15.91
C LEU A 613 -0.05 19.36 -17.14
N LYS A 614 1.09 18.67 -16.99
CA LYS A 614 1.92 18.19 -18.10
C LYS A 614 2.38 16.78 -17.79
N ARG A 615 2.10 15.81 -18.67
CA ARG A 615 2.33 14.38 -18.38
C ARG A 615 2.74 13.60 -19.62
N LYS A 616 3.78 12.78 -19.53
CA LYS A 616 4.06 11.75 -20.55
C LYS A 616 3.01 10.64 -20.45
N LEU A 617 2.34 10.36 -21.56
CA LEU A 617 1.29 9.33 -21.65
C LEU A 617 1.65 8.30 -22.71
N LYS A 618 1.14 7.08 -22.56
CA LYS A 618 1.20 6.03 -23.60
C LYS A 618 0.01 6.20 -24.56
N ALA A 619 -0.05 5.40 -25.62
CA ALA A 619 -1.25 5.33 -26.45
C ALA A 619 -2.44 4.72 -25.66
N GLY A 620 -3.66 5.06 -26.08
CA GLY A 620 -4.92 4.57 -25.51
C GLY A 620 -5.87 5.68 -25.05
N ASP A 621 -6.96 5.26 -24.41
CA ASP A 621 -8.04 6.15 -23.95
C ASP A 621 -7.85 6.61 -22.51
N TYR A 622 -8.07 7.90 -22.28
CA TYR A 622 -7.89 8.56 -21.00
C TYR A 622 -9.10 9.40 -20.63
N GLU A 623 -9.35 9.53 -19.32
CA GLU A 623 -10.18 10.58 -18.74
C GLU A 623 -9.31 11.50 -17.91
N PHE A 624 -9.26 12.78 -18.27
CA PHE A 624 -8.69 13.85 -17.47
C PHE A 624 -9.78 14.53 -16.65
N SER A 625 -9.44 14.97 -15.44
CA SER A 625 -10.32 15.80 -14.62
C SER A 625 -9.59 16.89 -13.86
N PHE A 626 -10.25 18.00 -13.59
CA PHE A 626 -9.74 19.04 -12.69
C PHE A 626 -10.88 19.74 -11.95
N SER A 627 -10.58 20.29 -10.77
CA SER A 627 -11.47 21.12 -9.98
C SER A 627 -11.47 22.57 -10.49
N THR A 628 -12.66 23.15 -10.61
CA THR A 628 -12.84 24.56 -10.98
C THR A 628 -12.96 25.49 -9.77
N ASN A 629 -12.73 25.02 -8.54
CA ASN A 629 -13.01 25.78 -7.31
C ASN A 629 -12.22 27.09 -7.21
N ASN A 630 -11.02 27.14 -7.84
CA ASN A 630 -10.16 28.33 -7.88
C ASN A 630 -10.39 29.20 -9.13
N LEU A 631 -11.45 28.93 -9.91
CA LEU A 631 -11.89 29.76 -11.03
C LEU A 631 -13.01 30.71 -10.59
N LYS A 632 -13.07 31.89 -11.22
CA LYS A 632 -14.15 32.86 -11.04
C LYS A 632 -15.28 32.53 -12.00
N THR A 633 -16.48 33.05 -11.73
CA THR A 633 -17.59 33.07 -12.71
C THR A 633 -17.09 33.62 -14.05
N GLY A 634 -17.33 32.90 -15.14
CA GLY A 634 -16.77 33.20 -16.46
C GLY A 634 -16.70 31.99 -17.38
N THR A 635 -16.30 32.22 -18.62
CA THR A 635 -16.09 31.15 -19.61
C THR A 635 -14.60 30.88 -19.75
N TYR A 636 -14.23 29.59 -19.79
CA TYR A 636 -12.86 29.14 -19.92
C TYR A 636 -12.72 28.14 -21.06
N LEU A 637 -11.55 28.11 -21.69
CA LEU A 637 -11.17 27.08 -22.63
C LEU A 637 -10.11 26.17 -21.99
N LEU A 638 -10.45 24.90 -21.80
CA LEU A 638 -9.43 23.86 -21.64
C LEU A 638 -8.92 23.46 -23.02
N GLN A 639 -7.60 23.51 -23.21
CA GLN A 639 -6.92 22.97 -24.39
C GLN A 639 -5.98 21.84 -23.96
N ILE A 640 -5.99 20.75 -24.71
CA ILE A 640 -5.09 19.62 -24.53
C ILE A 640 -4.25 19.52 -25.81
N LYS A 641 -2.96 19.87 -25.71
CA LYS A 641 -1.98 19.77 -26.81
C LYS A 641 -0.96 18.67 -26.51
N ASP A 642 -0.46 18.04 -27.55
CA ASP A 642 0.72 17.17 -27.53
C ASP A 642 2.04 18.01 -27.56
N HIS A 643 3.20 17.36 -27.44
CA HIS A 643 4.50 18.03 -27.39
C HIS A 643 4.87 18.78 -28.69
N PHE A 644 4.40 18.31 -29.85
CA PHE A 644 4.59 18.99 -31.13
C PHE A 644 3.60 20.15 -31.33
N GLY A 645 2.72 20.39 -30.35
CA GLY A 645 1.67 21.41 -30.41
C GLY A 645 0.40 20.94 -31.11
N GLU A 646 0.30 19.67 -31.49
CA GLU A 646 -0.92 19.12 -32.11
C GLU A 646 -2.06 19.13 -31.08
N GLN A 647 -3.23 19.63 -31.50
CA GLN A 647 -4.37 19.81 -30.61
C GLN A 647 -5.21 18.53 -30.53
N ILE A 648 -5.05 17.79 -29.44
CA ILE A 648 -5.82 16.56 -29.18
C ILE A 648 -7.29 16.89 -28.89
N THR A 649 -7.57 17.91 -28.08
CA THR A 649 -8.95 18.39 -27.86
C THR A 649 -9.01 19.82 -27.30
N LYS A 650 -10.19 20.43 -27.43
CA LYS A 650 -10.60 21.72 -26.85
C LYS A 650 -11.97 21.53 -26.20
N LYS A 651 -12.17 22.08 -25.00
CA LYS A 651 -13.48 22.09 -24.32
C LYS A 651 -13.75 23.44 -23.68
N ILE A 652 -14.87 24.06 -24.07
CA ILE A 652 -15.39 25.27 -23.43
C ILE A 652 -16.10 24.86 -22.14
N ILE A 653 -15.88 25.64 -21.07
CA ILE A 653 -16.32 25.39 -19.71
C ILE A 653 -16.90 26.70 -19.17
N HIS A 654 -18.15 26.70 -18.72
CA HIS A 654 -18.80 27.89 -18.15
C HIS A 654 -18.92 27.71 -16.63
N ILE A 655 -18.22 28.55 -15.88
CA ILE A 655 -18.32 28.66 -14.43
C ILE A 655 -19.39 29.70 -14.10
N LYS A 656 -20.32 29.33 -13.21
CA LYS A 656 -21.43 30.18 -12.75
C LYS A 656 -21.18 30.59 -11.31
#